data_AF-A0A453J8H7-F1
#
_entry.id   AF-A0A453J8H7-F1
#
_cell.length_a   1.000
_cell.length_b   1.000
_cell.length_c   1.000
_cell.angle_alpha   90.00
_cell.angle_beta   90.00
_cell.angle_gamma   90.00
#
_symmetry.space_group_name_H-M   'P 1'
#
loop_
_entity.id
_entity.type
_entity.pdbx_description
1 polymer ?
#
loop_
_entity_poly.entity_id
_entity_poly.type
_entity_poly.pdbx_seq_one_letter_code
_entity_poly.pdbx_strand_id
1 'polypeptide(L)'
;MTGDVLPCFDASNLLLPDDAACIVTAPTTLDVASNHGVVVASKDGTEGQNCSLCLVDNLLQKPTVSELVEGQAILDDGRALLDTGIIAVRGKAWQELVALAYSSSQTMIEEIITSRKELSLYEDLVAAWVPTRHEWLRDRPFGKELIAALGRHKMFSFCSYDFSFLHFGTSAEVLDHLAGSYSGLVGRRHMCSVPETTACDIAATTVILCSKISAGVSIGEDSLVYDSSLSGRVRIGSQSIVVGVNIHELHRDSPQIIRSSTCFTLPDRHCLWEVPLVNSMGRVMVYCGLHDNPKVAMNRDGTFCGKPWKNVLEGLKIQDTDIWDTSNLDKCLWNARLFPIMSPPEMLSVGLWLMGSSGRDPDGKVSRMWRQSRRVSLEELHRSIDYHQLCVDSAKHQADLAAAVARSCMTYGLLGRNLFQLCEDMLGNDSSSVEVCKELLTFFPSHGDQYSGVLPPSRGYQVKMDLLRASGDVSAASMVEEKVWASVASETASAIKYGSKESSSSATTSSNGNLRPKKAVVELPVRVDFVGGWSDTPPWSLERPGCVLNMAISLEGRLPVGATTEATEDHHGVLIEDDADRKVYIDDLSSISCPFKEDDPFRLVKSALIVTGILGHEMLSTSGLKIRTWANVPRGSGLGTSSILAAAVVKCLFQLMEDDGGDDNVARAVLVVEQIMGTGGGWQDQIGGLYPGIKCTQSFPGQPLRLQVVPLLASPQLIQELEQRLLVVFTGQVRLAHRVLEKVVTRYLRRDSLLISSIRRLAELARAGREALMNGEVDELGGIMLEAWGLHQELDPFCSNRLVDELFALADPYCCGYKLVGAGGGGFALLLARSPGHAVDLRRALRDSAAGLDVTVYDWNVAVPLPR
;
A
#
# COMPACT_ATOMS: atom_id res chain seq x y z
N MET A 1 21.38 4.32 6.42
CA MET A 1 20.88 3.49 7.53
C MET A 1 21.28 4.20 8.81
N THR A 2 20.28 4.56 9.61
CA THR A 2 20.44 4.94 11.01
C THR A 2 20.94 3.70 11.77
N GLY A 3 21.82 3.83 12.76
CA GLY A 3 22.49 2.69 13.41
C GLY A 3 21.56 1.65 14.06
N ASP A 4 21.40 1.72 15.38
CA ASP A 4 20.54 0.89 16.22
C ASP A 4 19.14 1.49 16.42
N VAL A 5 18.72 2.35 15.49
CA VAL A 5 17.50 3.15 15.59
C VAL A 5 16.66 2.95 14.33
N LEU A 6 15.36 2.76 14.49
CA LEU A 6 14.39 2.84 13.41
C LEU A 6 13.60 4.16 13.49
N PRO A 7 13.82 5.07 12.53
CA PRO A 7 13.07 6.31 12.44
C PRO A 7 11.71 6.06 11.80
N CYS A 8 10.63 6.49 12.45
CA CYS A 8 9.28 6.42 11.91
C CYS A 8 8.69 7.83 11.79
N PHE A 9 8.53 8.33 10.57
CA PHE A 9 7.98 9.66 10.29
C PHE A 9 7.37 9.70 8.87
N ASP A 10 6.49 10.67 8.63
CA ASP A 10 5.98 10.96 7.29
C ASP A 10 7.01 11.74 6.48
N ALA A 11 7.60 11.09 5.48
CA ALA A 11 8.62 11.70 4.63
C ALA A 11 8.08 12.85 3.75
N SER A 12 6.77 12.92 3.51
CA SER A 12 6.17 14.02 2.74
C SER A 12 6.26 15.37 3.46
N ASN A 13 6.36 15.35 4.79
CA ASN A 13 6.56 16.54 5.62
C ASN A 13 8.02 17.01 5.67
N LEU A 14 8.96 16.26 5.08
CA LEU A 14 10.38 16.60 5.08
C LEU A 14 10.68 17.65 3.99
N LEU A 15 10.42 18.91 4.31
CA LEU A 15 10.71 20.05 3.45
C LEU A 15 12.16 20.53 3.66
N LEU A 16 13.03 20.20 2.70
CA LEU A 16 14.46 20.51 2.75
C LEU A 16 14.84 21.63 1.76
N PRO A 17 15.75 22.55 2.12
CA PRO A 17 16.28 23.54 1.19
C PRO A 17 16.94 22.93 -0.05
N ASP A 18 16.96 23.69 -1.14
CA ASP A 18 17.58 23.27 -2.40
C ASP A 18 19.12 23.19 -2.34
N ASP A 19 19.76 23.94 -1.43
CA ASP A 19 21.22 24.00 -1.27
C ASP A 19 21.63 24.03 0.21
N ALA A 20 21.56 22.87 0.87
CA ALA A 20 21.97 22.73 2.27
C ALA A 20 22.35 21.29 2.63
N ALA A 21 23.22 21.14 3.63
CA ALA A 21 23.38 19.91 4.39
C ALA A 21 22.52 20.00 5.65
N CYS A 22 21.59 19.06 5.84
CA CYS A 22 20.66 19.03 6.97
C CYS A 22 20.82 17.75 7.79
N ILE A 23 20.79 17.87 9.11
CA ILE A 23 20.58 16.78 10.05
C ILE A 23 19.10 16.77 10.45
N VAL A 24 18.47 15.60 10.42
CA VAL A 24 17.09 15.46 10.92
C VAL A 24 17.17 15.20 12.42
N THR A 25 16.43 15.99 13.19
CA THR A 25 16.40 15.90 14.65
C THR A 25 14.99 15.70 15.17
N ALA A 26 14.87 15.06 16.33
CA ALA A 26 13.61 14.89 17.03
C ALA A 26 13.72 15.40 18.47
N PRO A 27 12.74 16.15 19.00
CA PRO A 27 12.79 16.61 20.38
C PRO A 27 12.50 15.45 21.33
N THR A 28 13.42 15.19 22.27
CA THR A 28 13.32 14.07 23.22
C THR A 28 13.57 14.48 24.66
N THR A 29 13.21 13.62 25.61
CA THR A 29 13.46 13.81 27.04
C THR A 29 14.95 13.64 27.39
N LEU A 30 15.39 14.28 28.46
CA LEU A 30 16.83 14.35 28.81
C LEU A 30 17.43 12.97 29.18
N ASP A 31 16.62 12.06 29.72
CA ASP A 31 17.02 10.68 30.02
C ASP A 31 17.35 9.89 28.75
N VAL A 32 16.53 10.04 27.69
CA VAL A 32 16.81 9.43 26.38
C VAL A 32 18.02 10.11 25.74
N ALA A 33 18.06 11.44 25.75
CA ALA A 33 19.17 12.23 25.19
C ALA A 33 20.53 11.82 25.78
N SER A 34 20.58 11.50 27.08
CA SER A 34 21.83 11.13 27.75
C SER A 34 22.48 9.84 27.24
N ASN A 35 21.69 8.99 26.59
CA ASN A 35 22.16 7.71 26.05
C ASN A 35 22.50 7.78 24.55
N HIS A 36 22.29 8.93 23.90
CA HIS A 36 22.31 9.10 22.44
C HIS A 36 23.11 10.33 21.99
N GLY A 37 23.26 10.49 20.67
CA GLY A 37 23.79 11.72 20.08
C GLY A 37 22.80 12.87 20.20
N VAL A 38 23.28 14.06 20.54
CA VAL A 38 22.46 15.27 20.73
C VAL A 38 23.02 16.41 19.88
N VAL A 39 22.14 17.05 19.12
CA VAL A 39 22.45 18.20 18.28
C VAL A 39 22.24 19.47 19.07
N VAL A 40 23.24 20.35 19.06
CA VAL A 40 23.13 21.71 19.62
C VAL A 40 22.82 22.64 18.46
N ALA A 41 21.59 23.16 18.42
CA ALA A 41 21.14 24.08 17.40
C ALA A 41 21.23 25.54 17.88
N SER A 42 21.60 26.44 16.97
CA SER A 42 21.59 27.89 17.20
C SER A 42 20.18 28.38 17.54
N LYS A 43 20.11 29.40 18.40
CA LYS A 43 18.86 30.08 18.78
C LYS A 43 18.31 30.99 17.68
N ASP A 44 19.16 31.42 16.74
CA ASP A 44 18.77 32.26 15.61
C ASP A 44 18.47 31.38 14.39
N GLY A 45 17.20 30.99 14.23
CA GLY A 45 16.73 30.22 13.07
C GLY A 45 16.48 31.10 11.84
N THR A 46 16.76 30.57 10.66
CA THR A 46 16.25 31.16 9.40
C THR A 46 14.82 30.66 9.19
N GLU A 47 13.84 31.53 9.41
CA GLU A 47 12.44 31.27 9.05
C GLU A 47 12.27 31.40 7.53
N GLY A 48 12.20 30.26 6.83
CA GLY A 48 11.65 30.21 5.48
C GLY A 48 10.13 30.14 5.54
N GLN A 49 9.45 30.49 4.44
CA GLN A 49 7.97 30.56 4.38
C GLN A 49 7.23 29.28 4.85
N ASN A 50 7.90 28.12 4.94
CA ASN A 50 7.29 26.85 5.39
C ASN A 50 8.17 25.99 6.34
N CYS A 51 9.39 26.40 6.73
CA CYS A 51 10.28 25.61 7.59
C CYS A 51 11.16 26.46 8.50
N SER A 52 11.31 26.05 9.76
CA SER A 52 12.30 26.58 10.69
C SER A 52 13.57 25.74 10.62
N LEU A 53 14.67 26.33 10.12
CA LEU A 53 15.98 25.68 10.06
C LEU A 53 16.96 26.41 10.98
N CYS A 54 17.59 25.67 11.88
CA CYS A 54 18.57 26.21 12.80
C CYS A 54 19.98 25.73 12.42
N LEU A 55 20.99 26.58 12.55
CA LEU A 55 22.37 26.16 12.33
C LEU A 55 22.80 25.13 13.39
N VAL A 56 23.55 24.09 13.01
CA VAL A 56 24.15 23.16 13.98
C VAL A 56 25.45 23.77 14.51
N ASP A 57 25.47 24.13 15.78
CA ASP A 57 26.62 24.72 16.45
C ASP A 57 27.57 23.65 17.02
N ASN A 58 27.02 22.54 17.51
CA ASN A 58 27.81 21.46 18.11
C ASN A 58 27.05 20.11 18.11
N LEU A 59 27.79 19.05 18.39
CA LEU A 59 27.29 17.68 18.56
C LEU A 59 27.87 17.08 19.84
N LEU A 60 26.99 16.54 20.67
CA LEU A 60 27.33 15.86 21.92
C LEU A 60 27.04 14.36 21.77
N GLN A 61 27.94 13.50 22.25
CA GLN A 61 27.79 12.05 22.13
C GLN A 61 27.58 11.43 23.51
N LYS A 62 26.39 10.87 23.75
CA LYS A 62 25.96 10.29 25.04
C LYS A 62 26.27 11.21 26.24
N PRO A 63 25.82 12.48 26.19
CA PRO A 63 26.17 13.45 27.20
C PRO A 63 25.47 13.16 28.53
N THR A 64 26.15 13.46 29.62
CA THR A 64 25.51 13.60 30.94
C THR A 64 24.56 14.80 30.94
N VAL A 65 23.61 14.82 31.89
CA VAL A 65 22.70 15.97 32.05
C VAL A 65 23.46 17.28 32.31
N SER A 66 24.59 17.22 33.02
CA SER A 66 25.47 18.39 33.21
C SER A 66 26.07 18.88 31.89
N GLU A 67 26.55 17.97 31.03
CA GLU A 67 27.10 18.31 29.72
C GLU A 67 26.03 18.88 28.77
N LEU A 68 24.78 18.42 28.87
CA LEU A 68 23.65 19.01 28.13
C LEU A 68 23.41 20.47 28.52
N VAL A 69 23.48 20.77 29.82
CA VAL A 69 23.31 22.15 30.32
C VAL A 69 24.50 23.03 29.92
N GLU A 70 25.72 22.55 30.15
CA GLU A 70 26.95 23.29 29.80
C GLU A 70 27.06 23.53 28.30
N GLY A 71 26.65 22.56 27.49
CA GLY A 71 26.63 22.62 26.03
C GLY A 71 25.44 23.40 25.44
N GLN A 72 24.56 23.98 26.26
CA GLN A 72 23.35 24.69 25.83
C GLN A 72 22.44 23.86 24.90
N ALA A 73 22.37 22.55 25.13
CA ALA A 73 21.64 21.60 24.28
C ALA A 73 20.15 21.46 24.62
N ILE A 74 19.67 22.17 25.65
CA ILE A 74 18.30 22.10 26.16
C ILE A 74 17.47 23.24 25.57
N LEU A 75 16.37 22.88 24.91
CA LEU A 75 15.39 23.79 24.33
C LEU A 75 14.53 24.46 25.41
N ASP A 76 13.80 25.51 25.03
CA ASP A 76 12.94 26.27 25.94
C ASP A 76 11.81 25.43 26.58
N ASP A 77 11.42 24.32 25.95
CA ASP A 77 10.42 23.37 26.45
C ASP A 77 11.01 22.28 27.37
N GLY A 78 12.31 22.34 27.66
CA GLY A 78 13.02 21.39 28.52
C GLY A 78 13.47 20.10 27.83
N ARG A 79 13.27 19.96 26.52
CA ARG A 79 13.73 18.81 25.72
C ARG A 79 15.09 19.07 25.07
N ALA A 80 15.73 18.02 24.57
CA ALA A 80 16.96 18.12 23.76
C ALA A 80 16.70 17.63 22.32
N LEU A 81 17.46 18.13 21.36
CA LEU A 81 17.38 17.68 19.96
C LEU A 81 18.20 16.41 19.75
N LEU A 82 17.51 15.29 19.62
CA LEU A 82 18.09 13.99 19.38
C LEU A 82 18.62 13.90 17.95
N ASP A 83 19.85 13.41 17.79
CA ASP A 83 20.39 13.02 16.50
C ASP A 83 19.69 11.72 16.03
N THR A 84 18.98 11.81 14.91
CA THR A 84 18.26 10.66 14.37
C THR A 84 19.13 9.70 13.56
N GLY A 85 20.36 10.08 13.22
CA GLY A 85 21.22 9.34 12.29
C GLY A 85 20.89 9.59 10.81
N ILE A 86 19.98 10.52 10.50
CA ILE A 86 19.61 10.88 9.13
C ILE A 86 20.22 12.23 8.78
N ILE A 87 21.03 12.21 7.71
CA ILE A 87 21.48 13.41 7.02
C ILE A 87 20.87 13.49 5.63
N ALA A 88 20.46 14.69 5.23
CA ALA A 88 20.01 14.99 3.89
C ALA A 88 20.89 16.10 3.31
N VAL A 89 21.48 15.84 2.15
CA VAL A 89 22.44 16.76 1.52
C VAL A 89 21.96 17.12 0.13
N ARG A 90 21.80 18.42 -0.15
CA ARG A 90 21.36 18.97 -1.43
C ARG A 90 22.34 20.04 -1.92
N GLY A 91 22.27 20.36 -3.22
CA GLY A 91 23.06 21.43 -3.83
C GLY A 91 24.56 21.19 -3.84
N LYS A 92 25.34 22.23 -3.47
CA LYS A 92 26.81 22.24 -3.58
C LYS A 92 27.50 21.29 -2.62
N ALA A 93 26.97 21.15 -1.41
CA ALA A 93 27.49 20.21 -0.42
C ALA A 93 27.43 18.76 -0.93
N TRP A 94 26.39 18.41 -1.68
CA TRP A 94 26.26 17.10 -2.33
C TRP A 94 27.26 16.94 -3.47
N GLN A 95 27.41 17.96 -4.32
CA GLN A 95 28.38 17.93 -5.43
C GLN A 95 29.81 17.71 -4.93
N GLU A 96 30.20 18.38 -3.84
CA GLU A 96 31.53 18.23 -3.25
C GLU A 96 31.72 16.87 -2.57
N LEU A 97 30.67 16.33 -1.92
CA LEU A 97 30.71 14.96 -1.39
C LEU A 97 30.91 13.92 -2.48
N VAL A 98 30.20 14.06 -3.61
CA VAL A 98 30.35 13.18 -4.79
C VAL A 98 31.74 13.35 -5.41
N ALA A 99 32.24 14.58 -5.52
CA ALA A 99 33.58 14.84 -6.03
C ALA A 99 34.66 14.18 -5.16
N LEU A 100 34.55 14.29 -3.83
CA LEU A 100 35.46 13.65 -2.88
C LEU A 100 35.42 12.12 -3.02
N ALA A 101 34.23 11.55 -3.13
CA ALA A 101 34.06 10.12 -3.33
C ALA A 101 34.72 9.63 -4.64
N TYR A 102 34.67 10.42 -5.70
CA TYR A 102 35.32 10.07 -6.97
C TYR A 102 36.85 10.23 -6.92
N SER A 103 37.35 11.31 -6.30
CA SER A 103 38.78 11.63 -6.33
C SER A 103 39.63 10.83 -5.35
N SER A 104 39.06 10.43 -4.21
CA SER A 104 39.84 9.95 -3.06
C SER A 104 39.37 8.61 -2.49
N SER A 105 38.31 7.98 -3.03
CA SER A 105 37.76 6.73 -2.45
C SER A 105 38.76 5.58 -2.42
N GLN A 106 39.53 5.37 -3.49
CA GLN A 106 40.45 4.24 -3.55
C GLN A 106 41.59 4.38 -2.53
N THR A 107 42.20 5.56 -2.43
CA THR A 107 43.23 5.85 -1.43
C THR A 107 42.67 5.76 -0.02
N MET A 108 41.43 6.21 0.19
CA MET A 108 40.74 6.09 1.47
C MET A 108 40.56 4.63 1.89
N ILE A 109 40.06 3.79 0.99
CA ILE A 109 39.83 2.37 1.26
C ILE A 109 41.15 1.65 1.56
N GLU A 110 42.20 1.90 0.78
CA GLU A 110 43.52 1.28 0.96
C GLU A 110 44.15 1.63 2.32
N GLU A 111 44.06 2.89 2.76
CA GLU A 111 44.60 3.31 4.06
C GLU A 111 43.76 2.78 5.24
N ILE A 112 42.44 2.63 5.13
CA ILE A 112 41.61 1.98 6.18
C ILE A 112 42.03 0.53 6.35
N ILE A 113 42.16 -0.20 5.24
CA ILE A 113 42.57 -1.62 5.25
C ILE A 113 43.97 -1.75 5.87
N THR A 114 44.88 -0.84 5.54
CA THR A 114 46.26 -0.87 6.02
C THR A 114 46.39 -0.46 7.50
N SER A 115 45.71 0.63 7.89
CA SER A 115 45.78 1.18 9.25
C SER A 115 44.96 0.38 10.25
N ARG A 116 43.96 -0.38 9.80
CA ARG A 116 42.96 -1.09 10.61
C ARG A 116 42.25 -0.19 11.63
N LYS A 117 42.22 1.12 11.38
CA LYS A 117 41.50 2.08 12.21
C LYS A 117 40.02 2.09 11.79
N GLU A 118 39.15 2.17 12.79
CA GLU A 118 37.70 2.22 12.57
C GLU A 118 37.27 3.61 12.06
N LEU A 119 36.55 3.63 10.95
CA LEU A 119 35.92 4.83 10.37
C LEU A 119 34.41 4.79 10.64
N SER A 120 33.87 5.90 11.14
CA SER A 120 32.43 6.09 11.33
C SER A 120 31.97 7.07 10.28
N LEU A 121 31.53 6.56 9.12
CA LEU A 121 31.21 7.40 7.97
C LEU A 121 30.19 8.49 8.33
N TYR A 122 29.21 8.16 9.17
CA TYR A 122 28.23 9.13 9.65
C TYR A 122 28.89 10.23 10.49
N GLU A 123 29.53 9.85 11.61
CA GLU A 123 30.09 10.82 12.56
C GLU A 123 31.18 11.68 11.91
N ASP A 124 32.03 11.08 11.07
CA ASP A 124 33.15 11.76 10.42
C ASP A 124 32.64 12.76 9.36
N LEU A 125 31.55 12.47 8.64
CA LEU A 125 30.90 13.40 7.70
C LEU A 125 30.20 14.55 8.42
N VAL A 126 29.38 14.24 9.42
CA VAL A 126 28.65 15.27 10.20
C VAL A 126 29.65 16.20 10.89
N ALA A 127 30.72 15.65 11.47
CA ALA A 127 31.79 16.44 12.08
C ALA A 127 32.52 17.35 11.07
N ALA A 128 32.57 16.99 9.78
CA ALA A 128 33.21 17.83 8.77
C ALA A 128 32.41 19.12 8.49
N TRP A 129 31.08 19.06 8.54
CA TRP A 129 30.20 20.23 8.35
C TRP A 129 29.94 21.05 9.62
N VAL A 130 30.37 20.55 10.78
CA VAL A 130 30.22 21.22 12.08
C VAL A 130 31.59 21.74 12.57
N PRO A 131 31.91 23.03 12.42
CA PRO A 131 33.26 23.57 12.66
C PRO A 131 33.85 23.28 14.05
N THR A 132 33.01 23.23 15.08
CA THR A 132 33.43 22.92 16.47
C THR A 132 34.00 21.51 16.63
N ARG A 133 33.69 20.59 15.70
CA ARG A 133 34.16 19.20 15.71
C ARG A 133 35.40 18.96 14.85
N HIS A 134 35.90 19.99 14.15
CA HIS A 134 37.06 19.85 13.25
C HIS A 134 38.33 19.40 13.98
N GLU A 135 38.56 19.83 15.22
CA GLU A 135 39.76 19.45 15.97
C GLU A 135 39.78 17.95 16.28
N TRP A 136 38.66 17.42 16.80
CA TRP A 136 38.47 15.98 17.01
C TRP A 136 38.59 15.19 15.70
N LEU A 137 38.00 15.70 14.62
CA LEU A 137 38.02 15.04 13.31
C LEU A 137 39.43 14.98 12.72
N ARG A 138 40.30 15.98 12.92
CA ARG A 138 41.68 15.98 12.36
C ARG A 138 42.52 14.77 12.76
N ASP A 139 42.24 14.18 13.92
CA ASP A 139 42.96 13.03 14.46
C ASP A 139 42.38 11.69 13.98
N ARG A 140 41.21 11.72 13.31
CA ARG A 140 40.55 10.57 12.68
C ARG A 140 41.14 10.30 11.29
N PRO A 141 41.04 9.07 10.78
CA PRO A 141 41.38 8.76 9.38
C PRO A 141 40.65 9.70 8.41
N PHE A 142 41.38 10.28 7.44
CA PHE A 142 40.88 11.25 6.45
C PHE A 142 40.25 12.54 6.98
N GLY A 143 40.35 12.81 8.28
CA GLY A 143 39.71 13.99 8.85
C GLY A 143 40.16 15.30 8.21
N LYS A 144 41.44 15.43 7.89
CA LYS A 144 41.98 16.62 7.21
C LYS A 144 41.42 16.80 5.79
N GLU A 145 41.23 15.70 5.06
CA GLU A 145 40.67 15.72 3.70
C GLU A 145 39.18 16.04 3.74
N LEU A 146 38.44 15.42 4.66
CA LEU A 146 37.02 15.69 4.91
C LEU A 146 36.79 17.16 5.26
N ILE A 147 37.59 17.72 6.17
CA ILE A 147 37.51 19.14 6.54
C ILE A 147 37.82 20.05 5.35
N ALA A 148 38.86 19.73 4.55
CA ALA A 148 39.26 20.55 3.42
C ALA A 148 38.22 20.57 2.30
N ALA A 149 37.57 19.43 2.05
CA ALA A 149 36.53 19.28 1.05
C ALA A 149 35.19 19.84 1.54
N LEU A 150 34.68 19.35 2.67
CA LEU A 150 33.30 19.58 3.09
C LEU A 150 33.13 20.75 4.07
N GLY A 151 34.17 21.11 4.82
CA GLY A 151 34.09 22.08 5.92
C GLY A 151 33.84 23.54 5.50
N ARG A 152 33.67 23.80 4.19
CA ARG A 152 33.23 25.09 3.64
C ARG A 152 31.71 25.27 3.74
N HIS A 153 30.98 24.16 3.83
CA HIS A 153 29.53 24.15 4.00
C HIS A 153 29.16 24.03 5.46
N LYS A 154 28.01 24.61 5.80
CA LYS A 154 27.43 24.55 7.14
C LYS A 154 26.31 23.52 7.18
N MET A 155 26.14 22.90 8.34
CA MET A 155 25.03 21.99 8.60
C MET A 155 23.87 22.67 9.32
N PHE A 156 22.64 22.35 8.91
CA PHE A 156 21.41 22.84 9.53
C PHE A 156 20.63 21.70 10.19
N SER A 157 19.88 22.00 11.23
CA SER A 157 18.98 21.09 11.93
C SER A 157 17.57 21.27 11.42
N PHE A 158 16.96 20.19 10.94
CA PHE A 158 15.53 20.11 10.65
C PHE A 158 14.84 19.34 11.78
N CYS A 159 14.02 20.03 12.58
CA CYS A 159 13.30 19.43 13.68
C CYS A 159 11.96 18.87 13.21
N SER A 160 11.78 17.56 13.31
CA SER A 160 10.52 16.89 13.05
C SER A 160 9.84 16.52 14.37
N TYR A 161 8.68 17.12 14.64
CA TYR A 161 7.89 16.87 15.85
C TYR A 161 7.05 15.59 15.76
N ASP A 162 6.72 15.16 14.54
CA ASP A 162 5.97 13.92 14.27
C ASP A 162 6.88 12.68 14.22
N PHE A 163 8.16 12.85 14.57
CA PHE A 163 9.16 11.82 14.51
C PHE A 163 9.06 10.87 15.69
N SER A 164 8.84 9.58 15.41
CA SER A 164 8.96 8.52 16.40
C SER A 164 10.36 7.88 16.31
N PHE A 165 11.03 7.85 17.46
CA PHE A 165 12.37 7.32 17.61
C PHE A 165 12.31 5.96 18.29
N LEU A 166 12.51 4.89 17.53
CA LEU A 166 12.50 3.53 18.05
C LEU A 166 13.95 3.05 18.21
N HIS A 167 14.44 3.04 19.44
CA HIS A 167 15.76 2.48 19.77
C HIS A 167 15.67 0.96 19.93
N PHE A 168 16.63 0.22 19.37
CA PHE A 168 16.75 -1.24 19.45
C PHE A 168 18.07 -1.66 20.10
N GLY A 169 18.46 -1.00 21.19
CA GLY A 169 19.68 -1.33 21.94
C GLY A 169 19.55 -2.57 22.81
N THR A 170 18.32 -2.97 23.18
CA THR A 170 18.04 -4.16 24.00
C THR A 170 16.89 -4.99 23.44
N SER A 171 16.86 -6.26 23.82
CA SER A 171 15.75 -7.16 23.48
C SER A 171 14.42 -6.71 24.08
N ALA A 172 14.43 -6.07 25.25
CA ALA A 172 13.24 -5.48 25.87
C ALA A 172 12.61 -4.39 24.99
N GLU A 173 13.42 -3.47 24.44
CA GLU A 173 12.91 -2.39 23.59
C GLU A 173 12.26 -2.93 22.32
N VAL A 174 12.83 -3.97 21.69
CA VAL A 174 12.20 -4.65 20.54
C VAL A 174 10.78 -5.11 20.90
N LEU A 175 10.60 -5.67 22.10
CA LEU A 175 9.33 -6.19 22.57
C LEU A 175 8.34 -5.07 22.90
N ASP A 176 8.80 -4.01 23.57
CA ASP A 176 8.00 -2.84 23.91
C ASP A 176 7.46 -2.14 22.66
N HIS A 177 8.25 -2.07 21.58
CA HIS A 177 7.81 -1.51 20.30
C HIS A 177 6.71 -2.33 19.64
N LEU A 178 6.74 -3.64 19.77
CA LEU A 178 5.72 -4.54 19.22
C LEU A 178 4.45 -4.59 20.09
N ALA A 179 4.59 -4.39 21.41
CA ALA A 179 3.49 -4.43 22.38
C ALA A 179 2.82 -3.06 22.60
N GLY A 180 3.50 -1.95 22.29
CA GLY A 180 3.06 -0.59 22.58
C GLY A 180 1.82 -0.10 21.80
N SER A 181 1.42 1.14 22.07
CA SER A 181 0.25 1.82 21.47
C SER A 181 0.29 1.88 19.93
N TYR A 182 1.47 1.73 19.33
CA TYR A 182 1.68 1.63 17.88
C TYR A 182 1.32 0.25 17.29
N SER A 183 0.92 -0.73 18.12
CA SER A 183 0.50 -2.08 17.71
C SER A 183 -0.70 -2.13 16.76
N GLY A 184 -1.35 -0.99 16.48
CA GLY A 184 -2.30 -0.87 15.38
C GLY A 184 -1.67 -0.99 13.98
N LEU A 185 -0.36 -0.72 13.83
CA LEU A 185 0.36 -0.75 12.55
C LEU A 185 1.03 -2.09 12.25
N VAL A 186 1.51 -2.81 13.26
CA VAL A 186 2.14 -4.13 13.11
C VAL A 186 1.16 -5.22 13.49
N GLY A 187 0.75 -6.03 12.51
CA GLY A 187 -0.13 -7.18 12.77
C GLY A 187 0.56 -8.17 13.72
N ARG A 188 -0.09 -8.52 14.84
CA ARG A 188 0.42 -9.50 15.82
C ARG A 188 0.58 -10.92 15.26
N ARG A 189 -0.02 -11.20 14.11
CA ARG A 189 0.07 -12.48 13.39
C ARG A 189 0.30 -12.19 11.92
N HIS A 190 1.48 -12.55 11.42
CA HIS A 190 1.85 -12.33 10.03
C HIS A 190 2.61 -13.54 9.47
N MET A 191 2.23 -13.99 8.27
CA MET A 191 2.81 -15.17 7.61
C MET A 191 3.03 -16.36 8.57
N CYS A 192 2.05 -16.69 9.40
CA CYS A 192 2.19 -17.72 10.42
C CYS A 192 1.16 -18.82 10.25
N SER A 193 1.53 -20.03 10.67
CA SER A 193 0.63 -21.17 10.81
C SER A 193 0.41 -21.46 12.29
N VAL A 194 -0.83 -21.35 12.75
CA VAL A 194 -1.21 -21.57 14.15
C VAL A 194 -2.43 -22.49 14.14
N PRO A 195 -2.46 -23.54 14.97
CA PRO A 195 -3.60 -24.46 15.02
C PRO A 195 -4.81 -23.80 15.69
N GLU A 196 -5.92 -24.53 15.74
CA GLU A 196 -7.11 -24.10 16.47
C GLU A 196 -6.79 -23.80 17.94
N THR A 197 -7.52 -22.85 18.53
CA THR A 197 -7.29 -22.34 19.90
C THR A 197 -7.42 -23.40 20.99
N THR A 198 -8.02 -24.55 20.70
CA THR A 198 -8.14 -25.69 21.63
C THR A 198 -6.89 -26.56 21.66
N ALA A 199 -6.01 -26.45 20.67
CA ALA A 199 -4.82 -27.28 20.52
C ALA A 199 -3.53 -26.61 21.03
N CYS A 200 -3.56 -25.29 21.26
CA CYS A 200 -2.45 -24.47 21.75
C CYS A 200 -2.94 -23.43 22.76
N ASP A 201 -2.09 -23.08 23.72
CA ASP A 201 -2.38 -22.04 24.71
C ASP A 201 -1.51 -20.80 24.42
N ILE A 202 -2.01 -19.91 23.56
CA ILE A 202 -1.27 -18.73 23.08
C ILE A 202 -1.99 -17.47 23.55
N ALA A 203 -1.30 -16.64 24.32
CA ALA A 203 -1.85 -15.38 24.79
C ALA A 203 -2.24 -14.43 23.63
N ALA A 204 -3.27 -13.62 23.83
CA ALA A 204 -3.80 -12.73 22.78
C ALA A 204 -2.83 -11.57 22.43
N THR A 205 -1.91 -11.25 23.33
CA THR A 205 -0.89 -10.21 23.13
C THR A 205 0.41 -10.73 22.53
N THR A 206 0.57 -12.04 22.39
CA THR A 206 1.73 -12.64 21.72
C THR A 206 1.81 -12.21 20.26
N VAL A 207 3.03 -11.89 19.81
CA VAL A 207 3.36 -11.54 18.43
C VAL A 207 4.04 -12.74 17.77
N ILE A 208 3.44 -13.25 16.69
CA ILE A 208 3.91 -14.42 15.94
C ILE A 208 4.10 -14.01 14.47
N LEU A 209 5.34 -14.02 14.02
CA LEU A 209 5.74 -13.53 12.70
C LEU A 209 6.54 -14.60 11.98
N CYS A 210 6.20 -14.88 10.71
CA CYS A 210 6.92 -15.83 9.86
C CYS A 210 7.18 -17.18 10.56
N SER A 211 6.23 -17.70 11.33
CA SER A 211 6.47 -18.84 12.24
C SER A 211 5.38 -19.90 12.13
N LYS A 212 5.77 -21.16 12.37
CA LYS A 212 4.87 -22.30 12.43
C LYS A 212 4.74 -22.79 13.87
N ILE A 213 3.54 -22.72 14.42
CA ILE A 213 3.19 -23.28 15.71
C ILE A 213 2.34 -24.54 15.48
N SER A 214 2.60 -25.60 16.23
CA SER A 214 1.83 -26.84 16.19
C SER A 214 1.19 -27.12 17.54
N ALA A 215 0.23 -28.07 17.57
CA ALA A 215 -0.47 -28.45 18.79
C ALA A 215 0.50 -28.82 19.94
N GLY A 216 0.11 -28.48 21.18
CA GLY A 216 0.89 -28.73 22.38
C GLY A 216 1.88 -27.63 22.78
N VAL A 217 2.00 -26.57 21.97
CA VAL A 217 2.80 -25.38 22.28
C VAL A 217 1.97 -24.40 23.13
N SER A 218 2.62 -23.79 24.13
CA SER A 218 2.06 -22.69 24.93
C SER A 218 2.99 -21.47 24.91
N ILE A 219 2.42 -20.27 24.80
CA ILE A 219 3.16 -19.01 24.70
C ILE A 219 2.49 -17.95 25.57
N GLY A 220 3.26 -17.37 26.48
CA GLY A 220 2.84 -16.34 27.42
C GLY A 220 2.59 -14.97 26.78
N GLU A 221 2.12 -14.06 27.62
CA GLU A 221 1.76 -12.69 27.24
C GLU A 221 3.00 -11.92 26.73
N ASP A 222 2.73 -10.97 25.83
CA ASP A 222 3.69 -9.97 25.34
C ASP A 222 5.02 -10.62 24.88
N SER A 223 4.94 -11.76 24.20
CA SER A 223 6.12 -12.52 23.73
C SER A 223 6.23 -12.45 22.21
N LEU A 224 7.45 -12.54 21.68
CA LEU A 224 7.75 -12.52 20.25
C LEU A 224 8.26 -13.90 19.81
N VAL A 225 7.62 -14.46 18.78
CA VAL A 225 8.13 -15.61 18.04
C VAL A 225 8.31 -15.22 16.58
N TYR A 226 9.55 -15.24 16.10
CA TYR A 226 9.93 -14.84 14.75
C TYR A 226 10.72 -15.94 14.05
N ASP A 227 10.39 -16.20 12.78
CA ASP A 227 11.11 -17.14 11.90
C ASP A 227 11.38 -18.52 12.54
N SER A 228 10.39 -19.05 13.26
CA SER A 228 10.55 -20.22 14.13
C SER A 228 9.49 -21.29 13.87
N SER A 229 9.86 -22.55 14.01
CA SER A 229 8.95 -23.70 13.87
C SER A 229 8.89 -24.47 15.18
N LEU A 230 7.79 -24.37 15.90
CA LEU A 230 7.63 -24.94 17.24
C LEU A 230 6.56 -26.02 17.22
N SER A 231 6.90 -27.20 17.73
CA SER A 231 5.96 -28.31 17.87
C SER A 231 6.30 -29.19 19.07
N GLY A 232 5.28 -29.93 19.52
CA GLY A 232 5.34 -30.74 20.73
C GLY A 232 5.25 -29.92 22.00
N ARG A 233 5.72 -30.51 23.11
CA ARG A 233 5.62 -29.91 24.46
C ARG A 233 6.62 -28.77 24.67
N VAL A 234 6.38 -27.63 24.02
CA VAL A 234 7.14 -26.38 24.17
C VAL A 234 6.32 -25.38 24.97
N ARG A 235 6.92 -24.76 26.00
CA ARG A 235 6.35 -23.64 26.73
C ARG A 235 7.26 -22.43 26.64
N ILE A 236 6.72 -21.31 26.20
CA ILE A 236 7.40 -20.02 26.18
C ILE A 236 6.72 -19.15 27.23
N GLY A 237 7.50 -18.71 28.22
CA GLY A 237 7.03 -17.80 29.27
C GLY A 237 6.66 -16.42 28.74
N SER A 238 6.09 -15.59 29.60
CA SER A 238 5.69 -14.23 29.24
C SER A 238 6.91 -13.31 29.06
N GLN A 239 6.75 -12.29 28.20
CA GLN A 239 7.81 -11.34 27.85
C GLN A 239 9.09 -12.01 27.32
N SER A 240 8.94 -13.06 26.51
CA SER A 240 10.07 -13.82 25.98
C SER A 240 10.20 -13.69 24.46
N ILE A 241 11.42 -13.86 23.94
CA ILE A 241 11.73 -13.70 22.52
C ILE A 241 12.33 -14.99 21.96
N VAL A 242 11.79 -15.50 20.87
CA VAL A 242 12.27 -16.67 20.14
C VAL A 242 12.50 -16.31 18.67
N VAL A 243 13.71 -16.55 18.16
CA VAL A 243 14.12 -16.15 16.81
C VAL A 243 14.87 -17.28 16.10
N GLY A 244 14.40 -17.68 14.91
CA GLY A 244 15.13 -18.64 14.06
C GLY A 244 15.12 -20.09 14.55
N VAL A 245 14.32 -20.42 15.56
CA VAL A 245 14.44 -21.68 16.32
C VAL A 245 13.46 -22.73 15.81
N ASN A 246 13.97 -23.91 15.46
CA ASN A 246 13.17 -25.01 14.93
C ASN A 246 13.16 -26.21 15.90
N ILE A 247 12.05 -26.39 16.62
CA ILE A 247 11.82 -27.49 17.58
C ILE A 247 10.72 -28.41 17.05
N HIS A 248 11.11 -29.63 16.66
CA HIS A 248 10.20 -30.63 16.10
C HIS A 248 9.94 -31.82 17.04
N GLU A 249 8.67 -32.21 17.23
CA GLU A 249 8.31 -33.48 17.89
C GLU A 249 8.43 -34.63 16.87
N LEU A 250 9.40 -35.53 17.06
CA LEU A 250 9.68 -36.64 16.14
C LEU A 250 8.75 -37.83 16.41
N HIS A 251 7.96 -38.21 15.41
CA HIS A 251 7.37 -39.56 15.34
C HIS A 251 8.50 -40.58 15.09
N ARG A 252 8.51 -41.64 15.92
CA ARG A 252 9.42 -42.80 15.98
C ARG A 252 10.40 -42.98 14.80
N ASP A 253 11.69 -43.12 15.15
CA ASP A 253 12.81 -43.70 14.37
C ASP A 253 13.87 -42.74 13.79
N SER A 254 14.59 -41.98 14.64
CA SER A 254 16.01 -41.62 14.41
C SER A 254 16.72 -41.07 15.66
N PRO A 255 18.07 -41.21 15.77
CA PRO A 255 18.81 -41.15 17.05
C PRO A 255 19.35 -39.75 17.44
N GLN A 256 18.54 -38.70 17.34
CA GLN A 256 18.92 -37.34 17.78
C GLN A 256 17.87 -36.82 18.78
N ILE A 257 18.21 -36.74 20.06
CA ILE A 257 17.26 -36.93 21.18
C ILE A 257 16.98 -35.67 21.99
N ILE A 258 15.71 -35.23 22.01
CA ILE A 258 15.00 -34.88 23.25
C ILE A 258 14.07 -36.07 23.55
N ARG A 259 14.13 -36.66 24.74
CA ARG A 259 13.27 -37.81 25.08
C ARG A 259 11.81 -37.37 25.06
N SER A 260 10.91 -38.24 24.60
CA SER A 260 9.45 -38.03 24.53
C SER A 260 8.78 -37.62 25.85
N SER A 261 9.50 -37.61 26.97
CA SER A 261 9.05 -37.21 28.31
C SER A 261 9.49 -35.80 28.75
N THR A 262 10.37 -35.10 28.01
CA THR A 262 10.91 -33.80 28.43
C THR A 262 10.30 -32.64 27.66
N CYS A 263 9.53 -31.81 28.37
CA CYS A 263 9.02 -30.53 27.88
C CYS A 263 10.16 -29.49 27.82
N PHE A 264 10.27 -28.71 26.75
CA PHE A 264 11.13 -27.53 26.71
C PHE A 264 10.36 -26.35 27.29
N THR A 265 10.98 -25.59 28.21
CA THR A 265 10.36 -24.42 28.82
C THR A 265 11.34 -23.27 28.80
N LEU A 266 11.07 -22.26 27.98
CA LEU A 266 11.74 -20.97 28.05
C LEU A 266 11.05 -20.18 29.18
N PRO A 267 11.73 -19.80 30.27
CA PRO A 267 11.11 -19.05 31.36
C PRO A 267 10.66 -17.65 30.91
N ASP A 268 9.91 -16.97 31.76
CA ASP A 268 9.50 -15.58 31.54
C ASP A 268 10.73 -14.67 31.42
N ARG A 269 10.65 -13.63 30.57
CA ARG A 269 11.71 -12.63 30.39
C ARG A 269 13.02 -13.23 29.88
N HIS A 270 12.96 -14.21 28.98
CA HIS A 270 14.14 -14.84 28.38
C HIS A 270 14.12 -14.79 26.85
N CYS A 271 15.31 -14.80 26.27
CA CYS A 271 15.53 -14.80 24.83
C CYS A 271 16.20 -16.10 24.40
N LEU A 272 15.78 -16.63 23.25
CA LEU A 272 16.32 -17.83 22.61
C LEU A 272 16.45 -17.62 21.11
N TRP A 273 17.69 -17.61 20.60
CA TRP A 273 17.95 -17.44 19.17
C TRP A 273 18.83 -18.55 18.64
N GLU A 274 18.62 -18.98 17.40
CA GLU A 274 19.50 -19.93 16.71
C GLU A 274 20.18 -19.23 15.54
N VAL A 275 21.51 -19.36 15.43
CA VAL A 275 22.32 -18.66 14.44
C VAL A 275 23.31 -19.61 13.75
N PRO A 276 23.42 -19.59 12.42
CA PRO A 276 24.41 -20.36 11.68
C PRO A 276 25.79 -19.68 11.73
N LEU A 277 26.84 -20.49 11.76
CA LEU A 277 28.23 -20.05 11.79
C LEU A 277 28.94 -20.29 10.45
N VAL A 278 29.82 -19.36 10.07
CA VAL A 278 30.64 -19.44 8.85
C VAL A 278 31.57 -20.66 8.86
N ASN A 279 32.02 -21.08 7.67
CA ASN A 279 32.95 -22.21 7.47
C ASN A 279 32.41 -23.57 7.94
N SER A 280 31.10 -23.78 7.86
CA SER A 280 30.44 -25.02 8.28
C SER A 280 30.69 -25.40 9.74
N MET A 281 30.92 -24.40 10.60
CA MET A 281 31.15 -24.58 12.04
C MET A 281 29.88 -25.01 12.79
N GLY A 282 28.74 -25.19 12.11
CA GLY A 282 27.47 -25.60 12.67
C GLY A 282 26.57 -24.43 13.02
N ARG A 283 25.64 -24.66 13.95
CA ARG A 283 24.73 -23.64 14.52
C ARG A 283 24.99 -23.49 16.00
N VAL A 284 24.66 -22.32 16.53
CA VAL A 284 24.70 -22.00 17.96
C VAL A 284 23.34 -21.50 18.41
N MET A 285 22.89 -21.94 19.57
CA MET A 285 21.75 -21.35 20.26
C MET A 285 22.23 -20.40 21.36
N VAL A 286 21.73 -19.18 21.31
CA VAL A 286 22.00 -18.12 22.29
C VAL A 286 20.84 -18.06 23.27
N TYR A 287 21.17 -18.02 24.56
CA TYR A 287 20.23 -17.92 25.67
C TYR A 287 20.64 -16.75 26.56
N CYS A 288 19.73 -15.82 26.82
CA CYS A 288 19.95 -14.71 27.76
C CYS A 288 18.62 -14.24 28.37
N GLY A 289 18.71 -13.39 29.39
CA GLY A 289 17.55 -12.67 29.92
C GLY A 289 17.22 -11.47 29.04
N LEU A 290 15.93 -11.12 28.98
CA LEU A 290 15.40 -10.00 28.20
C LEU A 290 16.11 -8.66 28.50
N HIS A 291 16.50 -8.48 29.76
CA HIS A 291 17.11 -7.26 30.29
C HIS A 291 18.63 -7.36 30.50
N ASP A 292 19.27 -8.45 30.05
CA ASP A 292 20.72 -8.57 30.19
C ASP A 292 21.43 -7.63 29.22
N ASN A 293 22.20 -6.67 29.74
CA ASN A 293 23.06 -5.82 28.92
C ASN A 293 24.40 -6.54 28.68
N PRO A 294 24.75 -6.89 27.41
CA PRO A 294 25.94 -7.70 27.13
C PRO A 294 27.26 -7.08 27.58
N LYS A 295 27.33 -5.74 27.63
CA LYS A 295 28.57 -4.98 27.86
C LYS A 295 28.79 -4.57 29.31
N VAL A 296 27.81 -4.79 30.20
CA VAL A 296 27.96 -4.48 31.62
C VAL A 296 28.80 -5.56 32.30
N ALA A 297 29.90 -5.15 32.92
CA ALA A 297 30.83 -6.04 33.59
C ALA A 297 30.27 -6.57 34.92
N MET A 298 30.75 -7.75 35.33
CA MET A 298 30.38 -8.42 36.58
C MET A 298 30.62 -7.56 37.83
N ASN A 299 31.61 -6.66 37.80
CA ASN A 299 31.90 -5.73 38.89
C ASN A 299 30.97 -4.50 38.93
N ARG A 300 30.14 -4.30 37.90
CA ARG A 300 29.17 -3.21 37.74
C ARG A 300 27.75 -3.77 37.60
N ASP A 301 27.42 -4.79 38.39
CA ASP A 301 26.09 -5.41 38.44
C ASP A 301 25.61 -6.09 37.14
N GLY A 302 26.54 -6.56 36.30
CA GLY A 302 26.19 -7.34 35.11
C GLY A 302 25.39 -8.62 35.44
N THR A 303 24.47 -8.97 34.55
CA THR A 303 23.56 -10.11 34.70
C THR A 303 23.67 -11.12 33.56
N PHE A 304 23.24 -12.35 33.84
CA PHE A 304 23.00 -13.40 32.86
C PHE A 304 21.75 -14.20 33.23
N CYS A 305 20.85 -14.40 32.27
CA CYS A 305 19.51 -14.95 32.47
C CYS A 305 18.73 -14.19 33.57
N GLY A 306 18.88 -12.86 33.61
CA GLY A 306 18.22 -12.00 34.59
C GLY A 306 18.74 -12.12 36.02
N LYS A 307 19.88 -12.82 36.24
CA LYS A 307 20.49 -13.01 37.56
C LYS A 307 21.90 -12.40 37.60
N PRO A 308 22.33 -11.81 38.73
CA PRO A 308 23.70 -11.35 38.90
C PRO A 308 24.71 -12.49 38.66
N TRP A 309 25.82 -12.19 37.99
CA TRP A 309 26.86 -13.16 37.65
C TRP A 309 27.33 -14.02 38.84
N LYS A 310 27.48 -13.44 40.04
CA LYS A 310 27.86 -14.16 41.26
C LYS A 310 26.90 -15.32 41.56
N ASN A 311 25.59 -15.06 41.49
CA ASN A 311 24.55 -16.06 41.76
C ASN A 311 24.53 -17.15 40.69
N VAL A 312 24.82 -16.79 39.43
CA VAL A 312 24.90 -17.73 38.31
C VAL A 312 26.07 -18.69 38.51
N LEU A 313 27.26 -18.18 38.79
CA LEU A 313 28.47 -18.99 38.97
C LEU A 313 28.33 -19.95 40.16
N GLU A 314 27.81 -19.46 41.29
CA GLU A 314 27.54 -20.27 42.48
C GLU A 314 26.46 -21.33 42.23
N GLY A 315 25.34 -20.94 41.62
CA GLY A 315 24.21 -21.83 41.36
C GLY A 315 24.51 -22.94 40.36
N LEU A 316 25.31 -22.63 39.33
CA LEU A 316 25.69 -23.60 38.28
C LEU A 316 27.00 -24.33 38.59
N LYS A 317 27.73 -23.94 39.65
CA LYS A 317 29.05 -24.47 40.02
C LYS A 317 30.05 -24.33 38.86
N ILE A 318 30.12 -23.12 38.30
CA ILE A 318 31.03 -22.72 37.21
C ILE A 318 32.08 -21.79 37.82
N GLN A 319 33.35 -21.97 37.44
CA GLN A 319 34.43 -21.05 37.82
C GLN A 319 34.59 -19.95 36.77
N ASP A 320 35.13 -18.79 37.14
CA ASP A 320 35.33 -17.68 36.21
C ASP A 320 36.28 -18.06 35.05
N THR A 321 37.32 -18.86 35.33
CA THR A 321 38.25 -19.42 34.34
C THR A 321 37.59 -20.40 33.36
N ASP A 322 36.38 -20.90 33.66
CA ASP A 322 35.68 -21.79 32.73
C ASP A 322 35.11 -21.02 31.52
N ILE A 323 34.90 -19.70 31.64
CA ILE A 323 34.17 -18.88 30.65
C ILE A 323 34.89 -17.61 30.22
N TRP A 324 35.86 -17.12 30.99
CA TRP A 324 36.68 -15.96 30.61
C TRP A 324 38.17 -16.31 30.60
N ASP A 325 38.88 -15.77 29.60
CA ASP A 325 40.34 -15.82 29.55
C ASP A 325 40.93 -14.85 30.60
N THR A 326 42.09 -15.19 31.17
CA THR A 326 42.75 -14.42 32.25
C THR A 326 43.19 -13.02 31.84
N SER A 327 43.21 -12.71 30.54
CA SER A 327 43.60 -11.42 29.96
C SER A 327 42.45 -10.41 29.86
N ASN A 328 41.20 -10.79 30.13
CA ASN A 328 40.05 -9.90 29.95
C ASN A 328 39.91 -8.92 31.12
N LEU A 329 40.03 -7.62 30.84
CA LEU A 329 39.94 -6.54 31.83
C LEU A 329 38.51 -6.36 32.37
N ASP A 330 37.49 -6.53 31.50
CA ASP A 330 36.08 -6.41 31.86
C ASP A 330 35.34 -7.73 31.61
N LYS A 331 35.09 -8.53 32.66
CA LYS A 331 34.35 -9.80 32.58
C LYS A 331 32.85 -9.52 32.41
N CYS A 332 32.31 -9.68 31.20
CA CYS A 332 30.90 -9.41 30.87
C CYS A 332 30.30 -10.53 29.99
N LEU A 333 29.01 -10.43 29.67
CA LEU A 333 28.34 -11.42 28.81
C LEU A 333 28.88 -11.38 27.37
N TRP A 334 29.30 -10.22 26.87
CA TRP A 334 29.86 -10.05 25.53
C TRP A 334 31.06 -10.96 25.27
N ASN A 335 31.97 -11.12 26.25
CA ASN A 335 33.19 -11.91 26.13
C ASN A 335 33.19 -13.25 26.88
N ALA A 336 32.05 -13.66 27.45
CA ALA A 336 31.91 -14.94 28.14
C ALA A 336 31.69 -16.09 27.14
N ARG A 337 32.55 -17.12 27.14
CA ARG A 337 32.41 -18.32 26.29
C ARG A 337 31.36 -19.29 26.83
N LEU A 338 30.09 -18.92 26.66
CA LEU A 338 28.94 -19.67 27.21
C LEU A 338 28.33 -20.64 26.20
N PHE A 339 28.29 -20.28 24.93
CA PHE A 339 27.39 -20.90 23.96
C PHE A 339 28.08 -22.07 23.26
N PRO A 340 27.65 -23.31 23.49
CA PRO A 340 28.30 -24.47 22.90
C PRO A 340 27.90 -24.69 21.43
N ILE A 341 28.84 -25.18 20.64
CA ILE A 341 28.59 -25.68 19.28
C ILE A 341 28.34 -27.18 19.36
N MET A 342 27.08 -27.61 19.30
CA MET A 342 26.66 -29.02 19.44
C MET A 342 25.32 -29.27 18.72
N SER A 343 24.74 -30.47 18.86
CA SER A 343 23.44 -30.75 18.23
C SER A 343 22.31 -29.95 18.90
N PRO A 344 21.25 -29.55 18.16
CA PRO A 344 20.14 -28.75 18.73
C PRO A 344 19.53 -29.32 20.02
N PRO A 345 19.29 -30.64 20.15
CA PRO A 345 18.77 -31.21 21.41
C PRO A 345 19.71 -31.03 22.60
N GLU A 346 21.02 -31.18 22.38
CA GLU A 346 22.04 -30.99 23.41
C GLU A 346 22.15 -29.51 23.79
N MET A 347 22.10 -28.60 22.81
CA MET A 347 22.05 -27.16 23.05
C MET A 347 20.84 -26.77 23.91
N LEU A 348 19.64 -27.24 23.58
CA LEU A 348 18.43 -26.99 24.37
C LEU A 348 18.54 -27.54 25.81
N SER A 349 19.17 -28.70 25.98
CA SER A 349 19.44 -29.29 27.30
C SER A 349 20.41 -28.43 28.12
N VAL A 350 21.48 -27.94 27.50
CA VAL A 350 22.44 -27.02 28.12
C VAL A 350 21.79 -25.68 28.43
N GLY A 351 21.01 -25.10 27.52
CA GLY A 351 20.31 -23.84 27.70
C GLY A 351 19.39 -23.86 28.92
N LEU A 352 18.61 -24.94 29.10
CA LEU A 352 17.76 -25.11 30.28
C LEU A 352 18.56 -25.17 31.59
N TRP A 353 19.74 -25.79 31.56
CA TRP A 353 20.67 -25.79 32.69
C TRP A 353 21.24 -24.38 32.95
N LEU A 354 21.71 -23.68 31.92
CA LEU A 354 22.26 -22.31 32.03
C LEU A 354 21.24 -21.29 32.55
N MET A 355 19.96 -21.42 32.18
CA MET A 355 18.87 -20.59 32.71
C MET A 355 18.52 -20.91 34.17
N GLY A 356 19.10 -21.97 34.74
CA GLY A 356 18.89 -22.37 36.13
C GLY A 356 17.58 -23.10 36.38
N SER A 357 17.07 -23.85 35.39
CA SER A 357 15.89 -24.71 35.58
C SER A 357 16.23 -25.83 36.56
N SER A 358 15.70 -25.72 37.79
CA SER A 358 15.97 -26.60 38.93
C SER A 358 15.85 -28.09 38.58
N GLY A 359 16.86 -28.90 38.93
CA GLY A 359 16.79 -30.36 38.87
C GLY A 359 17.17 -31.02 37.54
N ARG A 360 17.73 -30.30 36.56
CA ARG A 360 18.13 -30.86 35.24
C ARG A 360 19.56 -31.40 35.13
N ASP A 361 20.38 -31.27 36.16
CA ASP A 361 21.71 -31.92 36.18
C ASP A 361 22.03 -32.65 37.50
N PRO A 362 21.15 -33.55 38.00
CA PRO A 362 21.38 -34.26 39.26
C PRO A 362 22.66 -35.12 39.21
N ASP A 363 23.01 -35.64 38.02
CA ASP A 363 24.16 -36.52 37.81
C ASP A 363 25.42 -35.79 37.30
N GLY A 364 25.38 -34.45 37.15
CA GLY A 364 26.50 -33.67 36.62
C GLY A 364 26.84 -33.94 35.14
N LYS A 365 25.93 -34.56 34.38
CA LYS A 365 26.11 -34.96 32.99
C LYS A 365 26.09 -33.75 32.04
N VAL A 366 25.14 -32.83 32.22
CA VAL A 366 24.96 -31.67 31.34
C VAL A 366 26.11 -30.68 31.52
N SER A 367 26.50 -30.40 32.77
CA SER A 367 27.63 -29.52 33.07
C SER A 367 28.96 -30.08 32.56
N ARG A 368 29.18 -31.41 32.62
CA ARG A 368 30.37 -32.05 32.04
C ARG A 368 30.39 -31.93 30.52
N MET A 369 29.25 -32.19 29.87
CA MET A 369 29.08 -32.06 28.43
C MET A 369 29.37 -30.62 27.97
N TRP A 370 28.85 -29.63 28.70
CA TRP A 370 29.10 -28.22 28.42
C TRP A 370 30.59 -27.84 28.56
N ARG A 371 31.27 -28.27 29.63
CA ARG A 371 32.72 -27.97 29.82
C ARG A 371 33.61 -28.60 28.74
N GLN A 372 33.24 -29.77 28.23
CA GLN A 372 33.98 -30.48 27.18
C GLN A 372 33.69 -29.96 25.77
N SER A 373 32.62 -29.18 25.60
CA SER A 373 32.22 -28.64 24.32
C SER A 373 33.08 -27.45 23.89
N ARG A 374 33.19 -27.26 22.57
CA ARG A 374 33.69 -26.01 22.01
C ARG A 374 32.64 -24.93 22.23
N ARG A 375 33.01 -23.85 22.91
CA ARG A 375 32.11 -22.75 23.29
C ARG A 375 32.59 -21.45 22.66
N VAL A 376 31.64 -20.58 22.33
CA VAL A 376 31.89 -19.24 21.78
C VAL A 376 31.27 -18.17 22.68
N SER A 377 31.85 -16.97 22.66
CA SER A 377 31.26 -15.77 23.24
C SER A 377 30.37 -15.01 22.25
N LEU A 378 29.61 -14.02 22.70
CA LEU A 378 28.85 -13.15 21.78
C LEU A 378 29.79 -12.36 20.84
N GLU A 379 30.96 -11.97 21.33
CA GLU A 379 31.98 -11.30 20.53
C GLU A 379 32.51 -12.20 19.39
N GLU A 380 32.84 -13.45 19.71
CA GLU A 380 33.30 -14.43 18.73
C GLU A 380 32.17 -14.80 17.76
N LEU A 381 30.94 -14.92 18.28
CA LEU A 381 29.74 -15.17 17.50
C LEU A 381 29.50 -14.06 16.48
N HIS A 382 29.50 -12.79 16.90
CA HIS A 382 29.26 -11.64 16.03
C HIS A 382 30.18 -11.60 14.81
N ARG A 383 31.43 -12.06 14.95
CA ARG A 383 32.40 -12.15 13.84
C ARG A 383 32.24 -13.37 12.95
N SER A 384 31.46 -14.35 13.37
CA SER A 384 31.36 -15.66 12.74
C SER A 384 29.94 -16.05 12.31
N ILE A 385 28.96 -15.15 12.40
CA ILE A 385 27.60 -15.38 11.86
C ILE A 385 27.66 -15.52 10.34
N ASP A 386 27.04 -16.57 9.81
CA ASP A 386 26.81 -16.74 8.38
C ASP A 386 25.51 -16.06 7.98
N TYR A 387 25.60 -14.77 7.65
CA TYR A 387 24.43 -13.97 7.24
C TYR A 387 23.80 -14.49 5.95
N HIS A 388 24.60 -15.01 5.02
CA HIS A 388 24.08 -15.57 3.78
C HIS A 388 23.22 -16.80 4.08
N GLN A 389 23.72 -17.74 4.89
CA GLN A 389 22.94 -18.91 5.27
C GLN A 389 21.70 -18.54 6.08
N LEU A 390 21.78 -17.55 6.98
CA LEU A 390 20.64 -17.06 7.75
C LEU A 390 19.54 -16.50 6.83
N CYS A 391 19.90 -15.70 5.81
CA CYS A 391 18.96 -15.21 4.80
C CYS A 391 18.36 -16.34 3.96
N VAL A 392 19.16 -17.31 3.54
CA VAL A 392 18.69 -18.47 2.77
C VAL A 392 17.71 -19.33 3.58
N ASP A 393 18.02 -19.59 4.85
CA ASP A 393 17.15 -20.35 5.75
C ASP A 393 15.81 -19.64 5.96
N SER A 394 15.86 -18.33 6.21
CA SER A 394 14.66 -17.50 6.42
C SER A 394 13.79 -17.45 5.17
N ALA A 395 14.39 -17.21 3.98
CA ALA A 395 13.68 -17.20 2.71
C ALA A 395 13.01 -18.55 2.43
N LYS A 396 13.70 -19.66 2.72
CA LYS A 396 13.14 -21.00 2.60
C LYS A 396 11.97 -21.23 3.56
N HIS A 397 12.10 -20.83 4.82
CA HIS A 397 11.04 -20.96 5.81
C HIS A 397 9.78 -20.16 5.42
N GLN A 398 9.99 -18.93 4.95
CA GLN A 398 8.92 -18.06 4.45
C GLN A 398 8.23 -18.64 3.21
N ALA A 399 8.99 -19.22 2.28
CA ALA A 399 8.43 -19.90 1.11
C ALA A 399 7.57 -21.11 1.49
N ASP A 400 8.03 -21.93 2.44
CA ASP A 400 7.26 -23.08 2.95
C ASP A 400 5.94 -22.64 3.63
N LEU A 401 5.99 -21.54 4.39
CA LEU A 401 4.82 -20.93 5.01
C LEU A 401 3.87 -20.33 3.97
N ALA A 402 4.37 -19.59 2.98
CA ALA A 402 3.59 -19.03 1.89
C ALA A 402 2.86 -20.13 1.10
N ALA A 403 3.56 -21.22 0.79
CA ALA A 403 2.98 -22.41 0.14
C ALA A 403 1.87 -23.03 0.99
N ALA A 404 2.08 -23.17 2.31
CA ALA A 404 1.06 -23.70 3.22
C ALA A 404 -0.17 -22.78 3.29
N VAL A 405 0.03 -21.47 3.39
CA VAL A 405 -1.06 -20.49 3.38
C VAL A 405 -1.83 -20.53 2.06
N ALA A 406 -1.14 -20.60 0.92
CA ALA A 406 -1.77 -20.70 -0.40
C ALA A 406 -2.61 -21.98 -0.52
N ARG A 407 -2.08 -23.14 -0.11
CA ARG A 407 -2.82 -24.41 -0.08
C ARG A 407 -4.08 -24.32 0.78
N SER A 408 -3.97 -23.74 1.98
CA SER A 408 -5.14 -23.55 2.86
C SER A 408 -6.16 -22.59 2.24
N CYS A 409 -5.72 -21.49 1.63
CA CYS A 409 -6.62 -20.55 0.95
C CYS A 409 -7.39 -21.23 -0.19
N MET A 410 -6.73 -22.08 -0.98
CA MET A 410 -7.37 -22.86 -2.03
C MET A 410 -8.34 -23.90 -1.48
N THR A 411 -7.93 -24.64 -0.45
CA THR A 411 -8.72 -25.72 0.16
C THR A 411 -10.04 -25.21 0.75
N TYR A 412 -10.00 -24.04 1.42
CA TYR A 412 -11.17 -23.47 2.09
C TYR A 412 -11.90 -22.41 1.27
N GLY A 413 -11.49 -22.15 0.02
CA GLY A 413 -12.06 -21.07 -0.79
C GLY A 413 -11.88 -19.69 -0.15
N LEU A 414 -10.76 -19.46 0.53
CA LEU A 414 -10.41 -18.16 1.14
C LEU A 414 -9.51 -17.38 0.20
N LEU A 415 -10.00 -17.05 -1.00
CA LEU A 415 -9.24 -16.28 -1.99
C LEU A 415 -9.04 -14.80 -1.58
N GLY A 416 -9.41 -14.44 -0.33
CA GLY A 416 -9.31 -13.15 0.36
C GLY A 416 -8.00 -12.37 0.21
N ARG A 417 -6.91 -13.10 -0.04
CA ARG A 417 -5.53 -12.65 0.02
C ARG A 417 -4.91 -12.54 -1.37
N ASN A 418 -3.78 -11.86 -1.44
CA ASN A 418 -2.98 -11.78 -2.66
C ASN A 418 -2.19 -13.08 -2.88
N LEU A 419 -2.85 -14.08 -3.45
CA LEU A 419 -2.23 -15.36 -3.78
C LEU A 419 -1.13 -15.22 -4.82
N PHE A 420 -1.24 -14.25 -5.74
CA PHE A 420 -0.20 -13.97 -6.71
C PHE A 420 1.09 -13.55 -6.02
N GLN A 421 1.02 -12.58 -5.09
CA GLN A 421 2.19 -12.17 -4.30
C GLN A 421 2.77 -13.33 -3.48
N LEU A 422 1.92 -14.14 -2.84
CA LEU A 422 2.39 -15.32 -2.11
C LEU A 422 3.15 -16.31 -3.02
N CYS A 423 2.75 -16.43 -4.29
CA CYS A 423 3.48 -17.25 -5.27
C CYS A 423 4.80 -16.60 -5.70
N GLU A 424 4.84 -15.28 -5.90
CA GLU A 424 6.09 -14.55 -6.16
C GLU A 424 7.08 -14.69 -4.98
N ASP A 425 6.60 -14.60 -3.74
CA ASP A 425 7.42 -14.81 -2.54
C ASP A 425 8.00 -16.24 -2.49
N MET A 426 7.35 -17.23 -3.11
CA MET A 426 7.87 -18.59 -3.27
C MET A 426 8.94 -18.72 -4.37
N LEU A 427 8.95 -17.85 -5.38
CA LEU A 427 9.83 -17.92 -6.56
C LEU A 427 11.30 -17.58 -6.27
N GLY A 428 11.65 -17.19 -5.03
CA GLY A 428 13.04 -17.07 -4.59
C GLY A 428 13.85 -18.40 -4.62
N ASN A 429 13.18 -19.55 -4.85
CA ASN A 429 13.80 -20.85 -5.12
C ASN A 429 13.25 -21.45 -6.44
N ASP A 430 14.11 -21.72 -7.41
CA ASP A 430 13.76 -21.90 -8.83
C ASP A 430 13.00 -23.20 -9.21
N SER A 431 13.02 -24.27 -8.39
CA SER A 431 12.43 -25.57 -8.80
C SER A 431 11.20 -26.00 -8.00
N SER A 432 11.16 -25.78 -6.69
CA SER A 432 10.04 -26.21 -5.83
C SER A 432 8.77 -25.36 -6.01
N SER A 433 8.92 -24.11 -6.45
CA SER A 433 7.84 -23.14 -6.62
C SER A 433 6.90 -23.49 -7.77
N VAL A 434 7.44 -23.96 -8.90
CA VAL A 434 6.65 -24.41 -10.06
C VAL A 434 5.82 -25.65 -9.72
N GLU A 435 6.34 -26.56 -8.91
CA GLU A 435 5.63 -27.75 -8.44
C GLU A 435 4.45 -27.37 -7.54
N VAL A 436 4.64 -26.44 -6.61
CA VAL A 436 3.55 -25.91 -5.76
C VAL A 436 2.49 -25.22 -6.62
N CYS A 437 2.87 -24.42 -7.62
CA CYS A 437 1.89 -23.79 -8.52
C CYS A 437 1.08 -24.84 -9.30
N LYS A 438 1.73 -25.90 -9.79
CA LYS A 438 1.06 -27.02 -10.46
C LYS A 438 0.13 -27.79 -9.52
N GLU A 439 0.54 -28.01 -8.27
CA GLU A 439 -0.30 -28.61 -7.23
C GLU A 439 -1.54 -27.73 -6.97
N LEU A 440 -1.36 -26.42 -6.78
CA LEU A 440 -2.46 -25.47 -6.56
C LEU A 440 -3.44 -25.44 -7.75
N LEU A 441 -2.95 -25.62 -8.98
CA LEU A 441 -3.80 -25.72 -10.17
C LEU A 441 -4.72 -26.94 -10.15
N THR A 442 -4.37 -28.02 -9.44
CA THR A 442 -5.23 -29.22 -9.32
C THR A 442 -6.49 -28.97 -8.49
N PHE A 443 -6.51 -27.92 -7.66
CA PHE A 443 -7.70 -27.53 -6.90
C PHE A 443 -8.76 -26.85 -7.79
N PHE A 444 -8.42 -26.46 -9.02
CA PHE A 444 -9.39 -25.93 -9.96
C PHE A 444 -10.05 -27.06 -10.75
N PRO A 445 -11.39 -27.05 -10.92
CA PRO A 445 -12.07 -28.05 -11.74
C PRO A 445 -11.55 -28.02 -13.19
N SER A 446 -11.29 -29.22 -13.73
CA SER A 446 -10.72 -29.46 -15.07
C SER A 446 -11.66 -29.02 -16.21
N HIS A 447 -12.96 -29.04 -15.95
CA HIS A 447 -14.02 -28.71 -16.89
C HIS A 447 -14.92 -27.68 -16.22
N GLY A 448 -15.11 -26.53 -16.87
CA GLY A 448 -16.20 -25.52 -16.82
C GLY A 448 -17.17 -25.34 -15.64
N ASP A 449 -17.07 -26.12 -14.57
CA ASP A 449 -18.00 -26.17 -13.47
C ASP A 449 -17.64 -25.06 -12.48
N GLN A 450 -18.68 -24.33 -12.11
CA GLN A 450 -18.64 -23.25 -11.13
C GLN A 450 -17.96 -23.75 -9.85
N TYR A 451 -17.11 -22.89 -9.26
CA TYR A 451 -16.73 -23.04 -7.86
C TYR A 451 -18.01 -23.22 -7.03
N SER A 452 -18.16 -24.37 -6.37
CA SER A 452 -19.22 -24.57 -5.39
C SER A 452 -18.86 -23.81 -4.12
N GLY A 453 -19.02 -22.48 -4.14
CA GLY A 453 -18.67 -21.60 -3.03
C GLY A 453 -19.14 -20.15 -3.20
N VAL A 454 -19.10 -19.40 -2.10
CA VAL A 454 -19.54 -17.99 -1.93
C VAL A 454 -18.66 -16.97 -2.71
N LEU A 455 -17.73 -17.43 -3.54
CA LEU A 455 -16.73 -16.60 -4.21
C LEU A 455 -17.16 -16.21 -5.65
N PRO A 456 -16.94 -14.95 -6.07
CA PRO A 456 -17.17 -14.53 -7.46
C PRO A 456 -16.31 -15.32 -8.46
N PRO A 457 -16.88 -15.88 -9.54
CA PRO A 457 -16.16 -16.58 -10.61
C PRO A 457 -14.96 -15.81 -11.20
N SER A 458 -15.09 -14.49 -11.40
CA SER A 458 -14.04 -13.60 -11.92
C SER A 458 -12.74 -13.73 -11.13
N ARG A 459 -12.85 -13.79 -9.80
CA ARG A 459 -11.72 -13.97 -8.89
C ARG A 459 -11.11 -15.36 -9.01
N GLY A 460 -11.94 -16.40 -9.11
CA GLY A 460 -11.46 -17.77 -9.31
C GLY A 460 -10.61 -17.88 -10.58
N TYR A 461 -11.10 -17.33 -11.69
CA TYR A 461 -10.34 -17.30 -12.94
C TYR A 461 -9.08 -16.43 -12.85
N GLN A 462 -9.11 -15.30 -12.13
CA GLN A 462 -7.91 -14.47 -11.93
C GLN A 462 -6.81 -15.27 -11.22
N VAL A 463 -7.13 -15.96 -10.13
CA VAL A 463 -6.14 -16.77 -9.39
C VAL A 463 -5.62 -17.91 -10.28
N LYS A 464 -6.48 -18.56 -11.06
CA LYS A 464 -6.06 -19.59 -12.02
C LYS A 464 -5.10 -19.04 -13.07
N MET A 465 -5.41 -17.88 -13.66
CA MET A 465 -4.56 -17.21 -14.64
C MET A 465 -3.19 -16.87 -14.05
N ASP A 466 -3.18 -16.32 -12.84
CA ASP A 466 -1.97 -15.93 -12.13
C ASP A 466 -1.06 -17.14 -11.82
N LEU A 467 -1.65 -18.25 -11.37
CA LEU A 467 -0.92 -19.51 -11.15
C LEU A 467 -0.38 -20.11 -12.46
N LEU A 468 -1.13 -20.04 -13.57
CA LEU A 468 -0.66 -20.49 -14.87
C LEU A 468 0.54 -19.66 -15.35
N ARG A 469 0.48 -18.33 -15.21
CA ARG A 469 1.61 -17.43 -15.51
C ARG A 469 2.83 -17.76 -14.65
N ALA A 470 2.65 -17.93 -13.35
CA ALA A 470 3.73 -18.32 -12.43
C ALA A 470 4.32 -19.71 -12.76
N SER A 471 3.52 -20.63 -13.29
CA SER A 471 3.97 -21.96 -13.73
C SER A 471 4.67 -21.99 -15.11
N GLY A 472 4.69 -20.86 -15.83
CA GLY A 472 5.27 -20.72 -17.17
C GLY A 472 4.33 -21.06 -18.33
N ASP A 473 3.06 -21.41 -18.09
CA ASP A 473 2.07 -21.72 -19.14
C ASP A 473 1.30 -20.46 -19.59
N VAL A 474 2.00 -19.62 -20.36
CA VAL A 474 1.46 -18.34 -20.85
C VAL A 474 0.28 -18.54 -21.81
N SER A 475 0.28 -19.61 -22.61
CA SER A 475 -0.77 -19.90 -23.59
C SER A 475 -2.10 -20.22 -22.90
N ALA A 476 -2.09 -21.09 -21.89
CA ALA A 476 -3.27 -21.38 -21.10
C ALA A 476 -3.74 -20.15 -20.31
N ALA A 477 -2.82 -19.34 -19.79
CA ALA A 477 -3.16 -18.11 -19.09
C ALA A 477 -3.95 -17.13 -19.97
N SER A 478 -3.54 -16.90 -21.22
CA SER A 478 -4.26 -16.03 -22.15
C SER A 478 -5.68 -16.51 -22.46
N MET A 479 -5.91 -17.83 -22.52
CA MET A 479 -7.28 -18.38 -22.67
C MET A 479 -8.15 -18.18 -21.42
N VAL A 480 -7.56 -18.10 -20.24
CA VAL A 480 -8.28 -17.85 -18.97
C VAL A 480 -8.57 -16.36 -18.79
N GLU A 481 -7.72 -15.48 -19.30
CA GLU A 481 -7.88 -14.02 -19.26
C GLU A 481 -9.23 -13.57 -19.82
N GLU A 482 -9.62 -14.09 -21.00
CA GLU A 482 -10.94 -13.83 -21.58
C GLU A 482 -12.09 -14.24 -20.65
N LYS A 483 -11.93 -15.34 -19.90
CA LYS A 483 -12.92 -15.82 -18.94
C LYS A 483 -13.01 -14.96 -17.70
N VAL A 484 -11.92 -14.34 -17.28
CA VAL A 484 -11.92 -13.36 -16.16
C VAL A 484 -12.84 -12.21 -16.53
N TRP A 485 -12.61 -11.58 -17.68
CA TRP A 485 -13.39 -10.43 -18.14
C TRP A 485 -14.85 -10.77 -18.45
N ALA A 486 -15.10 -11.92 -19.09
CA ALA A 486 -16.46 -12.41 -19.30
C ALA A 486 -17.20 -12.66 -17.97
N SER A 487 -16.49 -13.12 -16.93
CA SER A 487 -17.09 -13.33 -15.60
C SER A 487 -17.38 -12.01 -14.89
N VAL A 488 -16.49 -11.01 -14.96
CA VAL A 488 -16.76 -9.65 -14.43
C VAL A 488 -18.01 -9.05 -15.10
N ALA A 489 -18.11 -9.18 -16.42
CA ALA A 489 -19.29 -8.72 -17.16
C ALA A 489 -20.57 -9.46 -16.74
N SER A 490 -20.51 -10.78 -16.60
CA SER A 490 -21.64 -11.63 -16.19
C SER A 490 -22.10 -11.34 -14.75
N GLU A 491 -21.15 -11.17 -13.83
CA GLU A 491 -21.40 -10.78 -12.44
C GLU A 491 -22.08 -9.41 -12.36
N THR A 492 -21.57 -8.45 -13.14
CA THR A 492 -22.15 -7.11 -13.24
C THR A 492 -23.58 -7.16 -13.77
N ALA A 493 -23.81 -7.88 -14.87
CA ALA A 493 -25.15 -8.06 -15.43
C ALA A 493 -26.12 -8.74 -14.45
N SER A 494 -25.64 -9.73 -13.69
CA SER A 494 -26.44 -10.45 -12.69
C SER A 494 -26.78 -9.56 -11.48
N ALA A 495 -25.87 -8.70 -11.06
CA ALA A 495 -26.11 -7.73 -9.99
C ALA A 495 -27.10 -6.63 -10.39
N ILE A 496 -27.37 -6.43 -11.68
CA ILE A 496 -28.25 -5.36 -12.14
C ILE A 496 -29.68 -5.85 -12.41
N LYS A 497 -29.88 -7.14 -12.73
CA LYS A 497 -31.19 -7.69 -13.08
C LYS A 497 -32.20 -7.53 -11.93
N TYR A 498 -33.04 -6.51 -12.05
CA TYR A 498 -34.24 -6.33 -11.25
C TYR A 498 -35.40 -6.97 -12.01
N GLY A 499 -35.99 -8.03 -11.45
CA GLY A 499 -37.29 -8.57 -11.85
C GLY A 499 -37.57 -8.55 -13.35
N SER A 500 -36.83 -9.31 -14.17
CA SER A 500 -37.50 -9.84 -15.36
C SER A 500 -38.68 -10.63 -14.81
N LYS A 501 -39.88 -10.07 -14.91
CA LYS A 501 -41.08 -10.90 -14.86
C LYS A 501 -40.77 -12.06 -15.79
N GLU A 502 -40.67 -13.27 -15.24
CA GLU A 502 -41.08 -14.45 -15.99
C GLU A 502 -42.35 -14.03 -16.71
N SER A 503 -42.35 -14.17 -18.03
CA SER A 503 -43.46 -13.89 -18.92
C SER A 503 -44.80 -14.11 -18.23
N SER A 504 -45.33 -13.07 -17.58
CA SER A 504 -46.62 -13.13 -16.93
C SER A 504 -47.60 -12.96 -18.06
N SER A 505 -48.03 -14.08 -18.62
CA SER A 505 -49.19 -14.22 -19.47
C SER A 505 -50.41 -13.64 -18.76
N SER A 506 -50.57 -12.32 -18.81
CA SER A 506 -51.78 -11.55 -18.46
C SER A 506 -51.47 -10.05 -18.47
N ALA A 507 -51.14 -9.50 -19.64
CA ALA A 507 -51.45 -8.10 -19.92
C ALA A 507 -52.74 -8.09 -20.75
N THR A 508 -53.82 -7.75 -20.07
CA THR A 508 -55.15 -7.55 -20.63
C THR A 508 -55.07 -6.54 -21.78
N THR A 509 -55.55 -6.97 -22.95
CA THR A 509 -55.77 -6.13 -24.11
C THR A 509 -56.70 -4.97 -23.76
N SER A 510 -56.19 -3.73 -23.85
CA SER A 510 -57.04 -2.56 -24.01
C SER A 510 -56.64 -1.79 -25.27
N SER A 511 -57.59 -1.83 -26.19
CA SER A 511 -57.72 -1.24 -27.52
C SER A 511 -57.22 0.19 -27.77
N ASN A 512 -56.75 0.37 -29.01
CA ASN A 512 -56.92 1.53 -29.90
C ASN A 512 -56.45 2.91 -29.40
N GLY A 513 -55.24 3.28 -29.82
CA GLY A 513 -54.81 4.66 -29.98
C GLY A 513 -53.80 4.74 -31.12
N ASN A 514 -54.09 5.55 -32.15
CA ASN A 514 -53.24 5.80 -33.32
C ASN A 514 -51.74 5.86 -32.98
N LEU A 515 -50.92 5.04 -33.65
CA LEU A 515 -49.46 5.21 -33.65
C LEU A 515 -49.14 6.56 -34.29
N ARG A 516 -48.95 7.58 -33.47
CA ARG A 516 -48.22 8.78 -33.91
C ARG A 516 -46.75 8.40 -34.07
N PRO A 517 -46.01 8.97 -35.03
CA PRO A 517 -44.56 8.83 -35.06
C PRO A 517 -44.01 9.35 -33.72
N LYS A 518 -43.51 8.41 -32.89
CA LYS A 518 -42.90 8.72 -31.60
C LYS A 518 -41.46 9.12 -31.85
N LYS A 519 -41.19 10.41 -31.70
CA LYS A 519 -39.83 10.96 -31.70
C LYS A 519 -39.44 11.27 -30.25
N ALA A 520 -38.33 10.70 -29.79
CA ALA A 520 -37.73 11.01 -28.50
C ALA A 520 -36.42 11.76 -28.72
N VAL A 521 -36.21 12.83 -27.94
CA VAL A 521 -34.98 13.62 -27.95
C VAL A 521 -34.50 13.75 -26.51
N VAL A 522 -33.27 13.36 -26.24
CA VAL A 522 -32.64 13.45 -24.92
C VAL A 522 -31.30 14.15 -25.07
N GLU A 523 -31.13 15.21 -24.30
CA GLU A 523 -29.87 15.95 -24.14
C GLU A 523 -29.44 15.88 -22.68
N LEU A 524 -28.16 15.61 -22.43
CA LEU A 524 -27.59 15.42 -21.11
C LEU A 524 -26.34 16.27 -20.90
N PRO A 525 -26.10 16.77 -19.67
CA PRO A 525 -24.84 17.42 -19.30
C PRO A 525 -23.70 16.40 -19.28
N VAL A 526 -22.46 16.91 -19.32
CA VAL A 526 -21.27 16.11 -19.00
C VAL A 526 -21.03 16.12 -17.50
N ARG A 527 -20.14 15.24 -17.02
CA ARG A 527 -19.82 15.15 -15.59
C ARG A 527 -18.35 15.41 -15.32
N VAL A 528 -18.09 16.13 -14.25
CA VAL A 528 -16.77 16.23 -13.62
C VAL A 528 -16.81 15.56 -12.26
N ASP A 529 -15.78 14.80 -11.91
CA ASP A 529 -15.66 14.14 -10.63
C ASP A 529 -14.65 14.88 -9.74
N PHE A 530 -15.04 15.18 -8.51
CA PHE A 530 -14.13 15.73 -7.51
C PHE A 530 -13.30 14.61 -6.90
N VAL A 531 -13.95 13.54 -6.43
CA VAL A 531 -13.28 12.43 -5.74
C VAL A 531 -14.17 11.18 -5.68
N GLY A 532 -13.55 10.02 -5.48
CA GLY A 532 -14.23 8.74 -5.28
C GLY A 532 -14.21 7.80 -6.48
N GLY A 533 -13.72 8.26 -7.64
CA GLY A 533 -13.56 7.43 -8.83
C GLY A 533 -12.80 6.13 -8.53
N TRP A 534 -13.10 5.07 -9.29
CA TRP A 534 -12.69 3.68 -9.06
C TRP A 534 -13.47 2.92 -7.99
N SER A 535 -14.05 3.61 -7.01
CA SER A 535 -14.98 2.97 -6.05
C SER A 535 -16.33 2.61 -6.69
N ASP A 536 -16.60 3.12 -7.89
CA ASP A 536 -17.80 2.83 -8.68
C ASP A 536 -17.64 1.63 -9.62
N THR A 537 -16.41 1.22 -9.92
CA THR A 537 -16.09 0.24 -10.96
C THR A 537 -16.32 -1.20 -10.47
N PRO A 538 -17.02 -2.06 -11.22
CA PRO A 538 -17.03 -3.49 -10.96
C PRO A 538 -15.64 -4.12 -11.11
N PRO A 539 -15.24 -5.09 -10.27
CA PRO A 539 -16.04 -5.76 -9.25
C PRO A 539 -15.99 -5.08 -7.87
N TRP A 540 -15.28 -3.96 -7.69
CA TRP A 540 -15.27 -3.24 -6.40
C TRP A 540 -16.69 -2.92 -5.95
N SER A 541 -17.47 -2.24 -6.80
CA SER A 541 -18.83 -1.81 -6.44
C SER A 541 -19.81 -2.96 -6.20
N LEU A 542 -19.48 -4.17 -6.67
CA LEU A 542 -20.26 -5.39 -6.45
C LEU A 542 -19.95 -6.06 -5.11
N GLU A 543 -18.73 -5.89 -4.59
CA GLU A 543 -18.25 -6.55 -3.37
C GLU A 543 -18.14 -5.59 -2.18
N ARG A 544 -17.99 -4.29 -2.43
CA ARG A 544 -17.69 -3.26 -1.44
C ARG A 544 -18.49 -1.97 -1.70
N PRO A 545 -18.83 -1.22 -0.64
CA PRO A 545 -19.45 0.08 -0.81
C PRO A 545 -18.55 1.03 -1.60
N GLY A 546 -19.13 1.70 -2.58
CA GLY A 546 -18.53 2.78 -3.35
C GLY A 546 -19.12 4.12 -2.96
N CYS A 547 -18.37 5.20 -3.17
CA CYS A 547 -18.85 6.56 -2.93
C CYS A 547 -18.16 7.52 -3.89
N VAL A 548 -18.93 8.25 -4.71
CA VAL A 548 -18.40 9.22 -5.67
C VAL A 548 -19.09 10.56 -5.48
N LEU A 549 -18.28 11.62 -5.38
CA LEU A 549 -18.73 13.01 -5.37
C LEU A 549 -18.45 13.62 -6.75
N ASN A 550 -19.51 13.91 -7.50
CA ASN A 550 -19.40 14.48 -8.85
C ASN A 550 -20.41 15.60 -9.08
N MET A 551 -20.24 16.29 -10.21
CA MET A 551 -21.04 17.43 -10.60
C MET A 551 -21.39 17.35 -12.08
N ALA A 552 -22.67 17.53 -12.39
CA ALA A 552 -23.13 17.70 -13.77
C ALA A 552 -22.87 19.13 -14.23
N ILE A 553 -22.22 19.30 -15.38
CA ILE A 553 -21.92 20.62 -15.95
C ILE A 553 -22.38 20.72 -17.40
N SER A 554 -22.82 21.91 -17.76
CA SER A 554 -22.92 22.34 -19.15
C SER A 554 -21.58 22.96 -19.58
N LEU A 555 -21.28 22.88 -20.87
CA LEU A 555 -20.08 23.48 -21.47
C LEU A 555 -20.54 24.50 -22.51
N GLU A 556 -19.96 25.70 -22.50
CA GLU A 556 -20.29 26.78 -23.43
C GLU A 556 -21.80 27.09 -23.49
N GLY A 557 -22.47 26.97 -22.33
CA GLY A 557 -23.90 27.20 -22.18
C GLY A 557 -24.82 26.16 -22.83
N ARG A 558 -24.31 24.98 -23.22
CA ARG A 558 -25.09 23.91 -23.86
C ARG A 558 -24.89 22.56 -23.20
N LEU A 559 -25.88 21.67 -23.37
CA LEU A 559 -25.77 20.25 -23.06
C LEU A 559 -25.05 19.56 -24.23
N PRO A 560 -23.82 19.05 -24.05
CA PRO A 560 -22.99 18.67 -25.17
C PRO A 560 -23.30 17.27 -25.73
N VAL A 561 -24.02 16.42 -25.00
CA VAL A 561 -24.26 15.02 -25.37
C VAL A 561 -25.75 14.77 -25.55
N GLY A 562 -26.14 14.10 -26.63
CA GLY A 562 -27.54 13.76 -26.84
C GLY A 562 -27.80 12.69 -27.89
N ALA A 563 -29.05 12.26 -27.94
CA ALA A 563 -29.55 11.29 -28.90
C ALA A 563 -30.99 11.62 -29.32
N THR A 564 -31.35 11.24 -30.53
CA THR A 564 -32.71 11.29 -31.06
C THR A 564 -33.07 9.92 -31.61
N THR A 565 -34.24 9.42 -31.25
CA THR A 565 -34.82 8.20 -31.84
C THR A 565 -36.16 8.53 -32.47
N GLU A 566 -36.40 8.00 -33.66
CA GLU A 566 -37.62 8.22 -34.43
C GLU A 566 -38.06 6.91 -35.08
N ALA A 567 -39.33 6.54 -34.90
CA ALA A 567 -39.95 5.42 -35.61
C ALA A 567 -40.28 5.86 -37.05
N THR A 568 -39.85 5.08 -38.03
CA THR A 568 -40.05 5.35 -39.46
C THR A 568 -40.94 4.28 -40.10
N GLU A 569 -41.91 4.69 -40.92
CA GLU A 569 -42.80 3.76 -41.63
C GLU A 569 -42.22 3.27 -42.98
N ASP A 570 -41.16 3.93 -43.48
CA ASP A 570 -40.65 3.74 -44.84
C ASP A 570 -39.81 2.46 -45.05
N HIS A 571 -39.29 1.90 -43.96
CA HIS A 571 -38.37 0.75 -43.98
C HIS A 571 -38.40 0.03 -42.63
N HIS A 572 -38.19 -1.29 -42.61
CA HIS A 572 -38.24 -2.14 -41.40
C HIS A 572 -36.88 -2.29 -40.68
N GLY A 573 -35.81 -1.66 -41.17
CA GLY A 573 -34.47 -1.75 -40.60
C GLY A 573 -34.14 -0.67 -39.55
N VAL A 574 -32.92 -0.72 -39.04
CA VAL A 574 -32.36 0.29 -38.11
C VAL A 574 -31.34 1.16 -38.84
N LEU A 575 -31.60 2.46 -38.91
CA LEU A 575 -30.67 3.48 -39.39
C LEU A 575 -29.97 4.16 -38.21
N ILE A 576 -28.65 4.09 -38.15
CA ILE A 576 -27.83 4.75 -37.13
C ILE A 576 -26.96 5.82 -37.79
N GLU A 577 -27.00 7.04 -37.25
CA GLU A 577 -26.25 8.21 -37.70
C GLU A 577 -25.54 8.87 -36.52
N ASP A 578 -24.27 9.27 -36.69
CA ASP A 578 -23.54 10.05 -35.68
C ASP A 578 -23.22 11.48 -36.12
N ASP A 579 -22.55 12.23 -35.26
CA ASP A 579 -22.12 13.61 -35.47
C ASP A 579 -20.95 13.76 -36.46
N ALA A 580 -20.31 12.67 -36.86
CA ALA A 580 -19.30 12.63 -37.91
C ALA A 580 -19.89 12.27 -39.28
N ASP A 581 -21.23 12.37 -39.43
CA ASP A 581 -22.01 12.00 -40.61
C ASP A 581 -21.80 10.55 -41.07
N ARG A 582 -21.31 9.66 -40.19
CA ARG A 582 -21.25 8.23 -40.48
C ARG A 582 -22.65 7.66 -40.38
N LYS A 583 -23.02 6.80 -41.33
CA LYS A 583 -24.35 6.18 -41.39
C LYS A 583 -24.23 4.69 -41.63
N VAL A 584 -24.99 3.92 -40.88
CA VAL A 584 -25.14 2.48 -41.07
C VAL A 584 -26.62 2.15 -41.05
N TYR A 585 -27.07 1.44 -42.08
CA TYR A 585 -28.41 0.91 -42.18
C TYR A 585 -28.35 -0.62 -42.05
N ILE A 586 -29.16 -1.18 -41.16
CA ILE A 586 -29.17 -2.59 -40.80
C ILE A 586 -30.56 -3.16 -41.10
N ASP A 587 -30.67 -3.95 -42.15
CA ASP A 587 -31.92 -4.65 -42.51
C ASP A 587 -32.15 -5.91 -41.67
N ASP A 588 -31.10 -6.71 -41.47
CA ASP A 588 -31.18 -7.94 -40.68
C ASP A 588 -30.83 -7.67 -39.22
N LEU A 589 -31.85 -7.57 -38.37
CA LEU A 589 -31.69 -7.33 -36.93
C LEU A 589 -30.91 -8.45 -36.22
N SER A 590 -30.91 -9.67 -36.76
CA SER A 590 -30.15 -10.79 -36.19
C SER A 590 -28.63 -10.62 -36.32
N SER A 591 -28.18 -9.74 -37.23
CA SER A 591 -26.78 -9.36 -37.37
C SER A 591 -26.26 -8.54 -36.17
N ILE A 592 -27.14 -7.99 -35.34
CA ILE A 592 -26.80 -7.27 -34.11
C ILE A 592 -26.63 -8.29 -32.98
N SER A 593 -25.46 -8.95 -32.96
CA SER A 593 -25.10 -9.92 -31.93
C SER A 593 -23.69 -9.66 -31.38
N CYS A 594 -23.48 -10.00 -30.12
CA CYS A 594 -22.18 -9.96 -29.47
C CYS A 594 -21.37 -11.24 -29.76
N PRO A 595 -20.03 -11.18 -29.82
CA PRO A 595 -19.17 -10.02 -29.55
C PRO A 595 -19.05 -9.06 -30.75
N PHE A 596 -18.93 -7.76 -30.46
CA PHE A 596 -18.69 -6.73 -31.48
C PHE A 596 -17.19 -6.58 -31.78
N LYS A 597 -16.84 -6.18 -33.01
CA LYS A 597 -15.46 -5.81 -33.36
C LYS A 597 -15.05 -4.53 -32.63
N GLU A 598 -13.78 -4.43 -32.22
CA GLU A 598 -13.28 -3.27 -31.47
C GLU A 598 -13.40 -1.95 -32.25
N ASP A 599 -13.25 -2.01 -33.58
CA ASP A 599 -13.30 -0.88 -34.51
C ASP A 599 -14.70 -0.48 -34.94
N ASP A 600 -15.76 -1.16 -34.47
CA ASP A 600 -17.14 -0.85 -34.81
C ASP A 600 -17.55 0.53 -34.22
N PRO A 601 -17.80 1.54 -35.07
CA PRO A 601 -18.10 2.90 -34.62
C PRO A 601 -19.46 3.01 -33.93
N PHE A 602 -20.36 2.05 -34.13
CA PHE A 602 -21.73 2.03 -33.58
C PHE A 602 -21.93 0.95 -32.51
N ARG A 603 -20.85 0.34 -32.01
CA ARG A 603 -20.88 -0.68 -30.93
C ARG A 603 -21.69 -0.25 -29.72
N LEU A 604 -21.64 1.04 -29.34
CA LEU A 604 -22.43 1.59 -28.23
C LEU A 604 -23.93 1.50 -28.49
N VAL A 605 -24.38 1.99 -29.65
CA VAL A 605 -25.80 1.99 -30.02
C VAL A 605 -26.31 0.56 -30.19
N LYS A 606 -25.53 -0.31 -30.85
CA LYS A 606 -25.85 -1.73 -31.02
C LYS A 606 -25.98 -2.46 -29.67
N SER A 607 -25.07 -2.18 -28.73
CA SER A 607 -25.14 -2.75 -27.37
C SER A 607 -26.37 -2.25 -26.62
N ALA A 608 -26.74 -0.97 -26.75
CA ALA A 608 -27.95 -0.43 -26.17
C ALA A 608 -29.21 -1.13 -26.73
N LEU A 609 -29.29 -1.39 -28.03
CA LEU A 609 -30.41 -2.13 -28.65
C LEU A 609 -30.57 -3.55 -28.08
N ILE A 610 -29.47 -4.25 -27.81
CA ILE A 610 -29.49 -5.58 -27.18
C ILE A 610 -30.00 -5.48 -25.74
N VAL A 611 -29.44 -4.57 -24.94
CA VAL A 611 -29.74 -4.47 -23.50
C VAL A 611 -31.17 -4.01 -23.24
N THR A 612 -31.70 -3.07 -24.05
CA THR A 612 -33.08 -2.61 -23.90
C THR A 612 -34.10 -3.64 -24.39
N GLY A 613 -33.68 -4.69 -25.10
CA GLY A 613 -34.58 -5.70 -25.64
C GLY A 613 -35.45 -5.23 -26.80
N ILE A 614 -35.22 -4.03 -27.33
CA ILE A 614 -36.06 -3.44 -28.40
C ILE A 614 -36.06 -4.31 -29.66
N LEU A 615 -34.98 -5.05 -29.92
CA LEU A 615 -34.84 -5.97 -31.07
C LEU A 615 -35.94 -7.05 -31.11
N GLY A 616 -36.51 -7.42 -29.96
CA GLY A 616 -37.62 -8.37 -29.85
C GLY A 616 -39.00 -7.73 -29.67
N HIS A 617 -39.10 -6.40 -29.70
CA HIS A 617 -40.34 -5.67 -29.45
C HIS A 617 -41.23 -5.63 -30.71
N GLU A 618 -42.55 -5.77 -30.54
CA GLU A 618 -43.55 -5.78 -31.64
C GLU A 618 -43.53 -4.53 -32.53
N MET A 619 -42.90 -3.44 -32.07
CA MET A 619 -42.77 -2.17 -32.78
C MET A 619 -41.82 -2.26 -33.98
N LEU A 620 -40.71 -3.01 -33.84
CA LEU A 620 -39.77 -3.21 -34.95
C LEU A 620 -40.32 -4.17 -36.02
N SER A 621 -41.35 -4.96 -35.70
CA SER A 621 -42.07 -5.78 -36.67
C SER A 621 -42.96 -4.94 -37.61
N THR A 622 -43.33 -3.73 -37.21
CA THR A 622 -44.28 -2.86 -37.94
C THR A 622 -43.69 -1.54 -38.43
N SER A 623 -42.56 -1.10 -37.86
CA SER A 623 -41.87 0.16 -38.19
C SER A 623 -40.36 0.03 -38.04
N GLY A 624 -39.58 0.76 -38.84
CA GLY A 624 -38.13 0.86 -38.66
C GLY A 624 -37.75 1.92 -37.63
N LEU A 625 -36.45 1.98 -37.32
CA LEU A 625 -35.92 2.87 -36.29
C LEU A 625 -34.77 3.72 -36.83
N LYS A 626 -34.88 5.04 -36.68
CA LYS A 626 -33.80 5.98 -36.94
C LYS A 626 -33.22 6.51 -35.64
N ILE A 627 -31.91 6.33 -35.44
CA ILE A 627 -31.17 6.78 -34.27
C ILE A 627 -30.10 7.77 -34.73
N ARG A 628 -30.11 8.97 -34.15
CA ARG A 628 -29.05 9.97 -34.33
C ARG A 628 -28.39 10.27 -32.99
N THR A 629 -27.07 10.24 -32.93
CA THR A 629 -26.28 10.57 -31.73
C THR A 629 -25.34 11.76 -31.98
N TRP A 630 -25.04 12.53 -30.94
CA TRP A 630 -24.03 13.59 -31.00
C TRP A 630 -23.31 13.76 -29.67
N ALA A 631 -22.03 14.13 -29.73
CA ALA A 631 -21.22 14.49 -28.58
C ALA A 631 -20.28 15.66 -28.96
N ASN A 632 -20.66 16.88 -28.57
CA ASN A 632 -19.91 18.11 -28.83
C ASN A 632 -18.69 18.28 -27.89
N VAL A 633 -18.01 17.18 -27.56
CA VAL A 633 -16.79 17.14 -26.76
C VAL A 633 -15.85 16.08 -27.33
N PRO A 634 -14.52 16.27 -27.28
CA PRO A 634 -13.57 15.26 -27.76
C PRO A 634 -13.82 13.89 -27.10
N ARG A 635 -13.82 12.82 -27.90
CA ARG A 635 -13.85 11.44 -27.38
C ARG A 635 -12.61 11.20 -26.53
N GLY A 636 -12.76 10.49 -25.41
CA GLY A 636 -11.65 10.26 -24.46
C GLY A 636 -11.21 11.52 -23.69
N SER A 637 -12.09 12.52 -23.60
CA SER A 637 -11.91 13.73 -22.78
C SER A 637 -11.88 13.47 -21.27
N GLY A 638 -12.24 12.28 -20.81
CA GLY A 638 -12.34 11.96 -19.38
C GLY A 638 -13.65 12.45 -18.74
N LEU A 639 -14.53 13.15 -19.47
CA LEU A 639 -15.82 13.71 -19.01
C LEU A 639 -17.01 12.71 -18.98
N GLY A 640 -16.75 11.42 -19.17
CA GLY A 640 -17.78 10.37 -19.15
C GLY A 640 -18.69 10.35 -20.39
N THR A 641 -18.25 11.00 -21.47
CA THR A 641 -19.02 11.19 -22.70
C THR A 641 -19.63 9.90 -23.24
N SER A 642 -18.90 8.79 -23.23
CA SER A 642 -19.38 7.52 -23.76
C SER A 642 -20.55 6.97 -22.94
N SER A 643 -20.43 6.89 -21.62
CA SER A 643 -21.48 6.37 -20.74
C SER A 643 -22.70 7.28 -20.72
N ILE A 644 -22.48 8.60 -20.79
CA ILE A 644 -23.57 9.59 -20.87
C ILE A 644 -24.29 9.49 -22.22
N LEU A 645 -23.56 9.24 -23.31
CA LEU A 645 -24.17 9.00 -24.62
C LEU A 645 -24.98 7.69 -24.62
N ALA A 646 -24.47 6.64 -24.00
CA ALA A 646 -25.22 5.40 -23.79
C ALA A 646 -26.50 5.66 -22.97
N ALA A 647 -26.42 6.48 -21.92
CA ALA A 647 -27.58 6.88 -21.13
C ALA A 647 -28.62 7.64 -21.97
N ALA A 648 -28.20 8.57 -22.83
CA ALA A 648 -29.10 9.28 -23.73
C ALA A 648 -29.82 8.33 -24.71
N VAL A 649 -29.08 7.40 -25.33
CA VAL A 649 -29.63 6.40 -26.24
C VAL A 649 -30.62 5.47 -25.53
N VAL A 650 -30.23 4.89 -24.39
CA VAL A 650 -31.08 3.98 -23.60
C VAL A 650 -32.37 4.70 -23.15
N LYS A 651 -32.26 5.95 -22.69
CA LYS A 651 -33.41 6.75 -22.26
C LYS A 651 -34.36 7.04 -23.42
N CYS A 652 -33.84 7.37 -24.61
CA CYS A 652 -34.65 7.50 -25.83
C CYS A 652 -35.36 6.19 -26.22
N LEU A 653 -34.69 5.04 -26.07
CA LEU A 653 -35.27 3.74 -26.38
C LEU A 653 -36.38 3.35 -25.40
N PHE A 654 -36.19 3.54 -24.09
CA PHE A 654 -37.25 3.29 -23.10
C PHE A 654 -38.46 4.21 -23.29
N GLN A 655 -38.25 5.49 -23.63
CA GLN A 655 -39.35 6.41 -23.98
C GLN A 655 -40.13 5.95 -25.21
N LEU A 656 -39.45 5.37 -26.20
CA LEU A 656 -40.09 4.85 -27.40
C LEU A 656 -40.95 3.60 -27.11
N MET A 657 -40.45 2.70 -26.25
CA MET A 657 -41.11 1.45 -25.84
C MET A 657 -42.18 1.64 -24.75
N GLU A 658 -42.31 2.85 -24.18
CA GLU A 658 -43.17 3.12 -23.00
C GLU A 658 -42.77 2.29 -21.75
N ASP A 659 -41.50 1.91 -21.66
CA ASP A 659 -40.91 1.25 -20.48
C ASP A 659 -40.55 2.25 -19.37
N ASP A 660 -40.10 1.74 -18.21
CA ASP A 660 -39.60 2.57 -17.12
C ASP A 660 -38.32 3.33 -17.53
N GLY A 661 -38.51 4.58 -17.99
CA GLY A 661 -37.45 5.53 -18.31
C GLY A 661 -36.88 6.28 -17.10
N GLY A 662 -37.09 5.79 -15.87
CA GLY A 662 -36.50 6.35 -14.66
C GLY A 662 -34.97 6.32 -14.68
N ASP A 663 -34.34 7.37 -14.15
CA ASP A 663 -32.87 7.55 -14.23
C ASP A 663 -32.09 6.40 -13.57
N ASP A 664 -32.63 5.80 -12.51
CA ASP A 664 -32.07 4.62 -11.85
C ASP A 664 -32.09 3.37 -12.76
N ASN A 665 -33.17 3.16 -13.52
CA ASN A 665 -33.26 2.06 -14.48
C ASN A 665 -32.32 2.27 -15.68
N VAL A 666 -32.25 3.49 -16.20
CA VAL A 666 -31.32 3.86 -17.28
C VAL A 666 -29.87 3.65 -16.82
N ALA A 667 -29.50 4.12 -15.63
CA ALA A 667 -28.14 3.98 -15.11
C ALA A 667 -27.70 2.51 -14.97
N ARG A 668 -28.63 1.66 -14.50
CA ARG A 668 -28.48 0.20 -14.44
C ARG A 668 -28.27 -0.42 -15.81
N ALA A 669 -29.14 -0.11 -16.78
CA ALA A 669 -29.02 -0.62 -18.14
C ALA A 669 -27.69 -0.21 -18.80
N VAL A 670 -27.26 1.05 -18.63
CA VAL A 670 -25.97 1.52 -19.16
C VAL A 670 -24.79 0.74 -18.57
N LEU A 671 -24.83 0.41 -17.28
CA LEU A 671 -23.78 -0.40 -16.67
C LEU A 671 -23.68 -1.79 -17.33
N VAL A 672 -24.78 -2.38 -17.80
CA VAL A 672 -24.75 -3.63 -18.61
C VAL A 672 -24.23 -3.36 -20.03
N VAL A 673 -24.66 -2.27 -20.67
CA VAL A 673 -24.23 -1.87 -22.02
C VAL A 673 -22.69 -1.79 -22.08
N GLU A 674 -22.06 -1.15 -21.11
CA GLU A 674 -20.59 -0.99 -21.10
C GLU A 674 -19.83 -2.30 -20.94
N GLN A 675 -20.40 -3.27 -20.23
CA GLN A 675 -19.81 -4.60 -20.10
C GLN A 675 -19.92 -5.38 -21.42
N ILE A 676 -21.06 -5.31 -22.11
CA ILE A 676 -21.25 -5.93 -23.45
C ILE A 676 -20.35 -5.28 -24.50
N MET A 677 -20.14 -3.96 -24.40
CA MET A 677 -19.22 -3.23 -25.28
C MET A 677 -17.75 -3.63 -25.06
N GLY A 678 -17.41 -4.25 -23.93
CA GLY A 678 -16.03 -4.55 -23.54
C GLY A 678 -15.25 -3.33 -23.04
N THR A 679 -15.91 -2.22 -22.71
CA THR A 679 -15.25 -1.04 -22.12
C THR A 679 -15.15 -1.13 -20.61
N GLY A 680 -16.04 -1.90 -19.95
CA GLY A 680 -15.93 -2.30 -18.55
C GLY A 680 -16.07 -1.18 -17.52
N GLY A 681 -16.71 -0.05 -17.88
CA GLY A 681 -16.82 1.13 -17.03
C GLY A 681 -17.65 0.93 -15.75
N GLY A 682 -17.56 1.92 -14.86
CA GLY A 682 -18.30 1.98 -13.61
C GLY A 682 -19.65 2.67 -13.73
N TRP A 683 -20.29 2.98 -12.59
CA TRP A 683 -21.61 3.63 -12.59
C TRP A 683 -21.57 5.16 -12.52
N GLN A 684 -20.41 5.77 -12.25
CA GLN A 684 -20.36 7.20 -11.93
C GLN A 684 -20.71 8.11 -13.12
N ASP A 685 -20.40 7.70 -14.34
CA ASP A 685 -20.45 8.55 -15.53
C ASP A 685 -21.90 8.79 -15.95
N GLN A 686 -22.67 7.71 -16.06
CA GLN A 686 -24.10 7.75 -16.36
C GLN A 686 -24.90 8.42 -15.25
N ILE A 687 -24.58 8.15 -13.97
CA ILE A 687 -25.21 8.87 -12.85
C ILE A 687 -24.85 10.36 -12.92
N GLY A 688 -23.59 10.66 -13.24
CA GLY A 688 -23.03 11.99 -13.44
C GLY A 688 -23.83 12.83 -14.43
N GLY A 689 -24.21 12.25 -15.57
CA GLY A 689 -25.00 12.94 -16.61
C GLY A 689 -26.52 12.89 -16.42
N LEU A 690 -27.07 11.82 -15.85
CA LEU A 690 -28.54 11.68 -15.66
C LEU A 690 -29.08 12.58 -14.54
N TYR A 691 -28.33 12.70 -13.44
CA TYR A 691 -28.76 13.47 -12.28
C TYR A 691 -28.08 14.86 -12.32
N PRO A 692 -28.84 15.96 -12.38
CA PRO A 692 -28.28 17.31 -12.42
C PRO A 692 -27.60 17.71 -11.11
N GLY A 693 -26.82 18.80 -11.15
CA GLY A 693 -26.19 19.42 -9.99
C GLY A 693 -25.01 18.64 -9.40
N ILE A 694 -24.63 19.05 -8.18
CA ILE A 694 -23.64 18.38 -7.34
C ILE A 694 -24.33 17.24 -6.60
N LYS A 695 -23.70 16.06 -6.56
CA LYS A 695 -24.27 14.86 -5.95
C LYS A 695 -23.21 13.94 -5.42
N CYS A 696 -23.57 13.27 -4.34
CA CYS A 696 -22.78 12.21 -3.74
C CYS A 696 -23.56 10.91 -3.90
N THR A 697 -23.01 9.98 -4.67
CA THR A 697 -23.66 8.70 -4.94
C THR A 697 -22.96 7.61 -4.16
N GLN A 698 -23.74 6.82 -3.42
CA GLN A 698 -23.25 5.67 -2.67
C GLN A 698 -23.76 4.38 -3.31
N SER A 699 -22.88 3.39 -3.46
CA SER A 699 -23.26 2.05 -3.88
C SER A 699 -23.27 1.10 -2.69
N PHE A 700 -24.29 0.25 -2.63
CA PHE A 700 -24.42 -0.82 -1.65
C PHE A 700 -24.36 -2.16 -2.39
N PRO A 701 -23.31 -2.97 -2.13
CA PRO A 701 -23.18 -4.32 -2.67
C PRO A 701 -24.44 -5.15 -2.46
N GLY A 702 -24.84 -5.89 -3.49
CA GLY A 702 -26.02 -6.74 -3.43
C GLY A 702 -26.42 -7.24 -4.82
N GLN A 703 -27.38 -8.16 -4.82
CA GLN A 703 -28.10 -8.57 -6.02
C GLN A 703 -29.59 -8.29 -5.74
N PRO A 704 -30.12 -7.13 -6.14
CA PRO A 704 -29.50 -6.14 -7.02
C PRO A 704 -28.52 -5.18 -6.33
N LEU A 705 -27.57 -4.65 -7.08
CA LEU A 705 -26.72 -3.51 -6.72
C LEU A 705 -27.61 -2.30 -6.50
N ARG A 706 -27.53 -1.68 -5.32
CA ARG A 706 -28.33 -0.49 -4.99
C ARG A 706 -27.47 0.76 -5.08
N LEU A 707 -27.93 1.74 -5.85
CA LEU A 707 -27.31 3.06 -5.97
C LEU A 707 -28.21 4.07 -5.25
N GLN A 708 -27.63 4.79 -4.29
CA GLN A 708 -28.30 5.89 -3.61
C GLN A 708 -27.66 7.20 -4.04
N VAL A 709 -28.36 7.95 -4.89
CA VAL A 709 -27.94 9.29 -5.32
C VAL A 709 -28.43 10.31 -4.31
N VAL A 710 -27.51 10.96 -3.60
CA VAL A 710 -27.83 12.02 -2.64
C VAL A 710 -27.45 13.36 -3.28
N PRO A 711 -28.42 14.16 -3.77
CA PRO A 711 -28.14 15.48 -4.30
C PRO A 711 -27.66 16.41 -3.18
N LEU A 712 -26.67 17.24 -3.48
CA LEU A 712 -26.20 18.30 -2.59
C LEU A 712 -26.94 19.59 -2.94
N LEU A 713 -27.79 20.06 -2.03
CA LEU A 713 -28.49 21.34 -2.16
C LEU A 713 -27.50 22.47 -1.84
N ALA A 714 -26.78 22.92 -2.86
CA ALA A 714 -25.80 24.00 -2.74
C ALA A 714 -26.50 25.36 -2.62
N SER A 715 -25.97 26.24 -1.77
CA SER A 715 -26.42 27.64 -1.72
C SER A 715 -26.01 28.38 -3.01
N PRO A 716 -26.77 29.40 -3.43
CA PRO A 716 -26.37 30.22 -4.58
C PRO A 716 -24.96 30.83 -4.44
N GLN A 717 -24.56 31.16 -3.20
CA GLN A 717 -23.23 31.66 -2.89
C GLN A 717 -22.14 30.62 -3.18
N LEU A 718 -22.36 29.37 -2.78
CA LEU A 718 -21.41 28.28 -3.04
C LEU A 718 -21.28 27.98 -4.54
N ILE A 719 -22.41 27.98 -5.28
CA ILE A 719 -22.38 27.80 -6.73
C ILE A 719 -21.58 28.93 -7.39
N GLN A 720 -21.84 30.18 -7.01
CA GLN A 720 -21.11 31.33 -7.52
C GLN A 720 -19.62 31.26 -7.20
N GLU A 721 -19.27 30.85 -5.98
CA GLU A 721 -17.88 30.69 -5.57
C GLU A 721 -17.15 29.60 -6.39
N LEU A 722 -17.80 28.45 -6.61
CA LEU A 722 -17.26 27.39 -7.46
C LEU A 722 -17.09 27.87 -8.91
N GLU A 723 -18.09 28.52 -9.49
CA GLU A 723 -18.01 29.04 -10.87
C GLU A 723 -16.92 30.10 -11.05
N GLN A 724 -16.61 30.89 -10.00
CA GLN A 724 -15.55 31.90 -10.03
C GLN A 724 -14.15 31.33 -9.79
N ARG A 725 -14.01 30.22 -9.06
CA ARG A 725 -12.72 29.68 -8.61
C ARG A 725 -12.28 28.43 -9.36
N LEU A 726 -13.20 27.62 -9.86
CA LEU A 726 -12.90 26.33 -10.52
C LEU A 726 -12.77 26.52 -12.03
N LEU A 727 -11.61 26.19 -12.57
CA LEU A 727 -11.36 26.15 -14.01
C LEU A 727 -11.46 24.71 -14.53
N VAL A 728 -12.11 24.56 -15.68
CA VAL A 728 -12.21 23.30 -16.42
C VAL A 728 -11.33 23.43 -17.66
N VAL A 729 -10.20 22.70 -17.68
CA VAL A 729 -9.13 22.88 -18.67
C VAL A 729 -8.92 21.60 -19.45
N PHE A 730 -9.01 21.65 -20.77
CA PHE A 730 -8.64 20.54 -21.64
C PHE A 730 -7.13 20.58 -21.91
N THR A 731 -6.47 19.45 -21.68
CA THR A 731 -4.99 19.30 -21.79
C THR A 731 -4.47 19.13 -23.21
N GLY A 732 -5.35 19.08 -24.22
CA GLY A 732 -4.97 18.81 -25.63
C GLY A 732 -4.69 17.32 -25.92
N GLN A 733 -4.45 16.50 -24.89
CA GLN A 733 -4.20 15.07 -25.03
C GLN A 733 -5.46 14.23 -24.78
N VAL A 734 -5.57 13.09 -25.45
CA VAL A 734 -6.64 12.12 -25.28
C VAL A 734 -6.04 10.76 -24.98
N ARG A 735 -6.53 10.09 -23.93
CA ARG A 735 -6.16 8.72 -23.60
C ARG A 735 -7.41 7.85 -23.48
N LEU A 736 -7.37 6.68 -24.11
CA LEU A 736 -8.43 5.69 -23.96
C LEU A 736 -8.34 5.01 -22.58
N ALA A 737 -9.44 5.05 -21.82
CA ALA A 737 -9.52 4.55 -20.45
C ALA A 737 -9.38 3.01 -20.32
N HIS A 738 -9.63 2.23 -21.39
CA HIS A 738 -9.71 0.76 -21.31
C HIS A 738 -8.44 0.10 -20.75
N ARG A 739 -7.25 0.59 -21.12
CA ARG A 739 -5.97 0.04 -20.62
C ARG A 739 -5.72 0.33 -19.15
N VAL A 740 -6.30 1.41 -18.61
CA VAL A 740 -6.17 1.77 -17.20
C VAL A 740 -7.09 0.89 -16.38
N LEU A 741 -8.32 0.72 -16.85
CA LEU A 741 -9.32 -0.14 -16.22
C LEU A 741 -8.79 -1.56 -16.03
N GLU A 742 -8.21 -2.13 -17.09
CA GLU A 742 -7.66 -3.49 -17.07
C GLU A 742 -6.67 -3.67 -15.91
N LYS A 743 -5.68 -2.76 -15.81
CA LYS A 743 -4.66 -2.78 -14.76
C LYS A 743 -5.24 -2.67 -13.36
N VAL A 744 -6.11 -1.69 -13.13
CA VAL A 744 -6.68 -1.42 -11.79
C VAL A 744 -7.57 -2.59 -11.35
N VAL A 745 -8.43 -3.08 -12.24
CA VAL A 745 -9.31 -4.22 -11.93
C VAL A 745 -8.50 -5.52 -11.73
N THR A 746 -7.47 -5.79 -12.53
CA THR A 746 -6.58 -6.95 -12.29
C THR A 746 -5.90 -6.86 -10.93
N ARG A 747 -5.34 -5.70 -10.54
CA ARG A 747 -4.75 -5.50 -9.20
C ARG A 747 -5.79 -5.69 -8.09
N TYR A 748 -7.03 -5.25 -8.30
CA TYR A 748 -8.13 -5.47 -7.35
C TYR A 748 -8.49 -6.96 -7.22
N LEU A 749 -8.64 -7.68 -8.33
CA LEU A 749 -8.94 -9.11 -8.33
C LEU A 749 -7.83 -9.91 -7.63
N ARG A 750 -6.57 -9.48 -7.80
CA ARG A 750 -5.38 -9.99 -7.09
C ARG A 750 -5.33 -9.64 -5.61
N ARG A 751 -6.18 -8.74 -5.11
CA ARG A 751 -6.18 -8.27 -3.72
C ARG A 751 -4.89 -7.57 -3.30
N ASP A 752 -4.36 -6.75 -4.21
CA ASP A 752 -3.34 -5.77 -3.88
C ASP A 752 -3.84 -4.88 -2.72
N SER A 753 -3.13 -4.95 -1.59
CA SER A 753 -3.51 -4.26 -0.35
C SER A 753 -3.42 -2.75 -0.47
N LEU A 754 -2.42 -2.26 -1.20
CA LEU A 754 -2.17 -0.84 -1.39
C LEU A 754 -3.32 -0.25 -2.22
N LEU A 755 -3.63 -0.87 -3.36
CA LEU A 755 -4.76 -0.47 -4.20
C LEU A 755 -6.11 -0.53 -3.47
N ILE A 756 -6.35 -1.59 -2.67
CA ILE A 756 -7.59 -1.68 -1.89
C ILE A 756 -7.70 -0.56 -0.85
N SER A 757 -6.58 -0.21 -0.21
CA SER A 757 -6.53 0.91 0.73
C SER A 757 -6.85 2.23 0.03
N SER A 758 -6.28 2.45 -1.15
CA SER A 758 -6.43 3.69 -1.90
C SER A 758 -7.83 3.90 -2.46
N ILE A 759 -8.48 2.86 -2.99
CA ILE A 759 -9.90 2.95 -3.40
C ILE A 759 -10.81 3.19 -2.18
N ARG A 760 -10.50 2.59 -1.02
CA ARG A 760 -11.25 2.85 0.23
C ARG A 760 -11.10 4.31 0.65
N ARG A 761 -9.88 4.83 0.64
CA ARG A 761 -9.59 6.22 0.99
C ARG A 761 -10.27 7.19 0.03
N LEU A 762 -10.29 6.91 -1.28
CA LEU A 762 -11.06 7.70 -2.25
C LEU A 762 -12.55 7.76 -1.92
N ALA A 763 -13.15 6.64 -1.51
CA ALA A 763 -14.56 6.61 -1.11
C ALA A 763 -14.82 7.36 0.22
N GLU A 764 -13.88 7.35 1.16
CA GLU A 764 -13.94 8.14 2.39
C GLU A 764 -13.83 9.64 2.11
N LEU A 765 -12.86 10.04 1.27
CA LEU A 765 -12.68 11.41 0.82
C LEU A 765 -13.90 11.94 0.08
N ALA A 766 -14.65 11.11 -0.64
CA ALA A 766 -15.91 11.52 -1.25
C ALA A 766 -17.01 11.90 -0.24
N ARG A 767 -17.00 11.30 0.95
CA ARG A 767 -17.90 11.71 2.05
C ARG A 767 -17.41 13.00 2.70
N ALA A 768 -16.11 13.10 2.97
CA ALA A 768 -15.51 14.31 3.51
C ALA A 768 -15.73 15.52 2.58
N GLY A 769 -15.55 15.34 1.26
CA GLY A 769 -15.76 16.41 0.28
C GLY A 769 -17.22 16.85 0.18
N ARG A 770 -18.18 15.95 0.43
CA ARG A 770 -19.59 16.31 0.54
C ARG A 770 -19.82 17.18 1.77
N GLU A 771 -19.23 16.84 2.91
CA GLU A 771 -19.33 17.61 4.16
C GLU A 771 -18.70 18.99 4.01
N ALA A 772 -17.49 19.07 3.46
CA ALA A 772 -16.81 20.34 3.16
C ALA A 772 -17.67 21.26 2.28
N LEU A 773 -18.25 20.74 1.19
CA LEU A 773 -19.17 21.50 0.34
C LEU A 773 -20.44 21.93 1.08
N MET A 774 -20.99 21.10 1.98
CA MET A 774 -22.16 21.47 2.79
C MET A 774 -21.86 22.60 3.78
N ASN A 775 -20.62 22.69 4.26
CA ASN A 775 -20.15 23.74 5.17
C ASN A 775 -19.68 25.01 4.43
N GLY A 776 -19.54 24.97 3.10
CA GLY A 776 -18.97 26.06 2.30
C GLY A 776 -17.45 26.13 2.33
N GLU A 777 -16.78 25.05 2.75
CA GLU A 777 -15.32 24.95 2.90
C GLU A 777 -14.67 24.53 1.57
N VAL A 778 -14.67 25.44 0.58
CA VAL A 778 -14.16 25.17 -0.77
C VAL A 778 -12.65 24.88 -0.78
N ASP A 779 -11.88 25.46 0.14
CA ASP A 779 -10.44 25.22 0.24
C ASP A 779 -10.13 23.78 0.68
N GLU A 780 -10.96 23.22 1.57
CA GLU A 780 -10.85 21.83 2.01
C GLU A 780 -11.16 20.86 0.86
N LEU A 781 -12.15 21.19 0.01
CA LEU A 781 -12.38 20.44 -1.23
C LEU A 781 -11.12 20.43 -2.12
N GLY A 782 -10.38 21.54 -2.17
CA GLY A 782 -9.10 21.62 -2.87
C GLY A 782 -8.06 20.63 -2.33
N GLY A 783 -7.89 20.60 -1.00
CA GLY A 783 -7.02 19.61 -0.35
C GLY A 783 -7.43 18.16 -0.65
N ILE A 784 -8.73 17.88 -0.62
CA ILE A 784 -9.29 16.57 -0.97
C ILE A 784 -9.02 16.20 -2.43
N MET A 785 -9.13 17.14 -3.36
CA MET A 785 -8.81 16.92 -4.78
C MET A 785 -7.34 16.58 -4.98
N LEU A 786 -6.44 17.23 -4.24
CA LEU A 786 -5.01 16.98 -4.30
C LEU A 786 -4.64 15.60 -3.73
N GLU A 787 -5.22 15.22 -2.59
CA GLU A 787 -5.05 13.87 -2.02
C GLU A 787 -5.60 12.80 -2.98
N ALA A 788 -6.78 13.03 -3.56
CA ALA A 788 -7.38 12.14 -4.55
C ALA A 788 -6.49 11.99 -5.80
N TRP A 789 -5.79 13.05 -6.21
CA TRP A 789 -4.84 12.98 -7.31
C TRP A 789 -3.63 12.09 -7.00
N GLY A 790 -3.04 12.25 -5.80
CA GLY A 790 -1.96 11.37 -5.34
C GLY A 790 -2.39 9.90 -5.30
N LEU A 791 -3.60 9.62 -4.82
CA LEU A 791 -4.16 8.27 -4.81
C LEU A 791 -4.39 7.73 -6.24
N HIS A 792 -4.84 8.56 -7.18
CA HIS A 792 -4.96 8.14 -8.59
C HIS A 792 -3.60 7.76 -9.21
N GLN A 793 -2.53 8.48 -8.88
CA GLN A 793 -1.17 8.17 -9.32
C GLN A 793 -0.66 6.84 -8.71
N GLU A 794 -1.10 6.50 -7.51
CA GLU A 794 -0.81 5.20 -6.89
C GLU A 794 -1.56 4.03 -7.56
N LEU A 795 -2.78 4.29 -8.03
CA LEU A 795 -3.59 3.31 -8.78
C LEU A 795 -3.04 3.05 -10.19
N ASP A 796 -2.73 4.10 -10.95
CA ASP A 796 -2.05 4.05 -12.24
C ASP A 796 -0.99 5.17 -12.32
N PRO A 797 0.31 4.85 -12.20
CA PRO A 797 1.37 5.85 -12.36
C PRO A 797 1.35 6.56 -13.72
N PHE A 798 0.79 5.91 -14.75
CA PHE A 798 0.65 6.49 -16.08
C PHE A 798 -0.54 7.46 -16.20
N CYS A 799 -1.32 7.67 -15.14
CA CYS A 799 -2.36 8.70 -15.14
C CYS A 799 -1.78 10.12 -15.17
N SER A 800 -0.52 10.30 -14.78
CA SER A 800 0.22 11.54 -15.05
C SER A 800 1.25 11.35 -16.15
N ASN A 801 1.65 12.46 -16.76
CA ASN A 801 2.72 12.53 -17.73
C ASN A 801 3.37 13.91 -17.67
N ARG A 802 4.50 14.07 -18.35
CA ARG A 802 5.26 15.33 -18.34
C ARG A 802 4.42 16.59 -18.61
N LEU A 803 3.48 16.56 -19.56
CA LEU A 803 2.64 17.74 -19.86
C LEU A 803 1.65 18.03 -18.72
N VAL A 804 1.09 16.99 -18.10
CA VAL A 804 0.20 17.11 -16.95
C VAL A 804 0.97 17.66 -15.74
N ASP A 805 2.18 17.14 -15.50
CA ASP A 805 3.05 17.60 -14.41
C ASP A 805 3.47 19.06 -14.62
N GLU A 806 3.82 19.46 -15.86
CA GLU A 806 4.14 20.86 -16.21
C GLU A 806 2.91 21.78 -16.03
N LEU A 807 1.70 21.32 -16.42
CA LEU A 807 0.46 22.06 -16.21
C LEU A 807 0.16 22.27 -14.72
N PHE A 808 0.29 21.23 -13.90
CA PHE A 808 0.05 21.33 -12.46
C PHE A 808 1.12 22.14 -11.74
N ALA A 809 2.39 22.02 -12.13
CA ALA A 809 3.46 22.88 -11.61
C ALA A 809 3.21 24.37 -11.93
N LEU A 810 2.66 24.69 -13.11
CA LEU A 810 2.25 26.06 -13.45
C LEU A 810 1.05 26.53 -12.60
N ALA A 811 0.10 25.64 -12.33
CA ALA A 811 -1.13 25.95 -11.61
C ALA A 811 -0.98 26.01 -10.08
N ASP A 812 0.00 25.30 -9.52
CA ASP A 812 0.21 25.12 -8.08
C ASP A 812 0.27 26.43 -7.26
N PRO A 813 0.97 27.50 -7.69
CA PRO A 813 0.99 28.76 -6.95
C PRO A 813 -0.40 29.43 -6.82
N TYR A 814 -1.29 29.18 -7.77
CA TYR A 814 -2.60 29.81 -7.86
C TYR A 814 -3.72 28.96 -7.25
N CYS A 815 -3.52 27.65 -7.13
CA CYS A 815 -4.53 26.67 -6.76
C CYS A 815 -4.43 26.23 -5.30
N CYS A 816 -5.57 25.89 -4.71
CA CYS A 816 -5.63 25.12 -3.45
C CYS A 816 -5.79 23.61 -3.73
N GLY A 817 -6.15 23.22 -4.95
CA GLY A 817 -6.21 21.83 -5.38
C GLY A 817 -6.40 21.68 -6.88
N TYR A 818 -5.95 20.55 -7.43
CA TYR A 818 -6.09 20.23 -8.84
C TYR A 818 -6.05 18.71 -9.06
N LYS A 819 -6.66 18.26 -10.15
CA LYS A 819 -6.60 16.85 -10.61
C LYS A 819 -7.07 16.70 -12.06
N LEU A 820 -6.74 15.58 -12.69
CA LEU A 820 -7.43 15.17 -13.93
C LEU A 820 -8.79 14.54 -13.61
N VAL A 821 -9.71 14.67 -14.56
CA VAL A 821 -11.06 14.07 -14.52
C VAL A 821 -11.03 12.69 -15.18
N GLY A 822 -11.73 11.72 -14.59
CA GLY A 822 -11.79 10.33 -15.11
C GLY A 822 -10.48 9.55 -14.95
N ALA A 823 -10.17 8.67 -15.92
CA ALA A 823 -9.07 7.69 -15.83
C ALA A 823 -7.64 8.29 -15.92
N GLY A 824 -7.49 9.57 -16.28
CA GLY A 824 -6.21 10.27 -16.38
C GLY A 824 -5.38 9.98 -17.63
N GLY A 825 -4.16 10.53 -17.67
CA GLY A 825 -3.19 10.46 -18.76
C GLY A 825 -3.49 11.40 -19.95
N GLY A 826 -4.42 12.34 -19.75
CA GLY A 826 -4.93 13.29 -20.73
C GLY A 826 -6.37 13.70 -20.39
N GLY A 827 -7.03 14.44 -21.28
CA GLY A 827 -8.42 14.86 -21.11
C GLY A 827 -8.55 16.19 -20.38
N PHE A 828 -9.58 16.31 -19.55
CA PHE A 828 -9.85 17.52 -18.76
C PHE A 828 -9.20 17.47 -17.38
N ALA A 829 -8.74 18.64 -16.93
CA ALA A 829 -8.26 18.94 -15.60
C ALA A 829 -9.24 19.88 -14.88
N LEU A 830 -9.39 19.67 -13.58
CA LEU A 830 -10.01 20.62 -12.66
C LEU A 830 -8.92 21.35 -11.91
N LEU A 831 -8.92 22.68 -11.97
CA LEU A 831 -8.00 23.54 -11.23
C LEU A 831 -8.82 24.46 -10.31
N LEU A 832 -8.72 24.26 -9.00
CA LEU A 832 -9.45 25.05 -8.01
C LEU A 832 -8.53 26.15 -7.48
N ALA A 833 -8.77 27.38 -7.91
CA ALA A 833 -7.99 28.54 -7.49
C ALA A 833 -8.23 28.90 -6.02
N ARG A 834 -7.21 29.44 -5.33
CA ARG A 834 -7.31 29.91 -3.93
C ARG A 834 -8.30 31.05 -3.72
N SER A 835 -8.58 31.82 -4.77
CA SER A 835 -9.54 32.92 -4.75
C SER A 835 -9.98 33.27 -6.19
N PRO A 836 -11.06 34.05 -6.37
CA PRO A 836 -11.47 34.54 -7.69
C PRO A 836 -10.37 35.34 -8.41
N GLY A 837 -9.53 36.10 -7.69
CA GLY A 837 -8.40 36.84 -8.29
C GLY A 837 -7.35 35.91 -8.89
N HIS A 838 -6.93 34.91 -8.11
CA HIS A 838 -6.01 33.86 -8.56
C HIS A 838 -6.56 33.06 -9.76
N ALA A 839 -7.88 32.86 -9.85
CA ALA A 839 -8.50 32.22 -11.00
C ALA A 839 -8.32 33.03 -12.30
N VAL A 840 -8.45 34.36 -12.21
CA VAL A 840 -8.21 35.27 -13.34
C VAL A 840 -6.73 35.26 -13.75
N ASP A 841 -5.83 35.30 -12.77
CA ASP A 841 -4.39 35.26 -13.03
C ASP A 841 -3.96 33.93 -13.64
N LEU A 842 -4.52 32.80 -13.17
CA LEU A 842 -4.31 31.49 -13.77
C LEU A 842 -4.87 31.40 -15.19
N ARG A 843 -6.08 31.92 -15.46
CA ARG A 843 -6.61 32.01 -16.84
C ARG A 843 -5.68 32.80 -17.76
N ARG A 844 -5.04 33.87 -17.25
CA ARG A 844 -4.07 34.66 -18.02
C ARG A 844 -2.77 33.87 -18.25
N ALA A 845 -2.22 33.26 -17.20
CA ALA A 845 -1.00 32.45 -17.29
C ALA A 845 -1.14 31.28 -18.28
N LEU A 846 -2.30 30.60 -18.28
CA LEU A 846 -2.60 29.51 -19.23
C LEU A 846 -2.70 30.02 -20.69
N ARG A 847 -3.23 31.23 -20.90
CA ARG A 847 -3.28 31.85 -22.25
C ARG A 847 -1.91 32.30 -22.74
N ASP A 848 -1.10 32.90 -21.87
CA ASP A 848 0.23 33.41 -22.22
C ASP A 848 1.24 32.27 -22.42
N SER A 849 1.08 31.17 -21.68
CA SER A 849 1.91 29.95 -21.80
C SER A 849 1.52 29.06 -22.99
N ALA A 850 0.50 29.45 -23.78
CA ALA A 850 0.06 28.74 -24.98
C ALA A 850 1.13 28.64 -26.08
N ALA A 851 2.30 29.28 -25.91
CA ALA A 851 3.47 29.05 -26.76
C ALA A 851 4.22 27.74 -26.44
N GLY A 852 3.94 27.08 -25.30
CA GLY A 852 4.59 25.82 -24.87
C GLY A 852 3.63 24.70 -24.41
N LEU A 853 2.42 25.03 -23.92
CA LEU A 853 1.39 24.07 -23.50
C LEU A 853 0.10 24.30 -24.31
N ASP A 854 -0.31 23.35 -25.15
CA ASP A 854 -1.54 23.43 -25.97
C ASP A 854 -2.78 23.07 -25.13
N VAL A 855 -3.22 24.02 -24.29
CA VAL A 855 -4.33 23.84 -23.35
C VAL A 855 -5.49 24.80 -23.63
N THR A 856 -6.73 24.32 -23.44
CA THR A 856 -7.94 25.10 -23.71
C THR A 856 -8.80 25.19 -22.45
N VAL A 857 -9.12 26.41 -22.02
CA VAL A 857 -10.04 26.66 -20.90
C VAL A 857 -11.47 26.76 -21.42
N TYR A 858 -12.38 25.98 -20.85
CA TYR A 858 -13.80 25.99 -21.22
C TYR A 858 -14.62 26.79 -20.22
N ASP A 859 -15.61 27.53 -20.72
CA ASP A 859 -16.64 28.11 -19.87
C ASP A 859 -17.69 27.04 -19.54
N TRP A 860 -18.09 26.99 -18.27
CA TRP A 860 -18.95 25.93 -17.75
C TRP A 860 -19.93 26.50 -16.73
N ASN A 861 -21.08 25.84 -16.58
CA ASN A 861 -22.05 26.13 -15.54
C ASN A 861 -22.60 24.84 -14.94
N VAL A 862 -22.95 24.88 -13.66
CA VAL A 862 -23.64 23.75 -13.01
C VAL A 862 -24.95 23.48 -13.73
N ALA A 863 -25.15 22.25 -14.19
CA ALA A 863 -26.40 21.85 -14.79
C ALA A 863 -27.45 21.68 -13.68
N VAL A 864 -28.19 22.74 -13.37
CA VAL A 864 -29.28 22.72 -12.39
C VAL A 864 -30.54 22.11 -13.06
N PRO A 865 -31.41 21.41 -12.31
CA PRO A 865 -32.68 20.97 -12.85
C PRO A 865 -33.47 22.20 -13.32
N LEU A 866 -33.95 22.19 -14.56
CA LEU A 866 -34.95 23.17 -15.00
C LEU A 866 -36.13 23.11 -14.01
N PRO A 867 -36.61 24.24 -13.48
CA PRO A 867 -37.83 24.23 -12.67
C PRO A 867 -38.95 23.60 -13.52
N ARG A 868 -39.53 22.51 -13.01
CA ARG A 868 -40.66 21.81 -13.63
C ARG A 868 -41.91 22.67 -13.69
#